data_AF-A0A542KBS4-F1
#
_entry.id   AF-A0A542KBS4-F1
#
_cell.length_a   1.000
_cell.length_b   1.000
_cell.length_c   1.000
_cell.angle_alpha   90.00
_cell.angle_beta   90.00
_cell.angle_gamma   90.00
#
_symmetry.space_group_name_H-M   'P 1'
#
loop_
_entity.id
_entity.type
_entity.pdbx_description
1 polymer ?
#
loop_
_entity_poly.entity_id
_entity_poly.type
_entity_poly.pdbx_seq_one_letter_code
_entity_poly.pdbx_strand_id
1 'polypeptide(L)'
;MRHPHTRTSRRRMLGALTAGLLGTAGLAAPAAVAAPAPKPAAETAAPALADGLALTPPMGFNNWNSTHCRAEFNESMVKGIADLFVEKGLKDAGYRYVNLDDCWALPNRDADGRLVPDPARFPNGIKAVADYVHSKGLKLGIYTSAGTKTCDSVGFPGALGHEYSDARQFADWGVDYLKYDNCNNQGVDAKVRYTTMRDALKATGRPIVYSICEWGENKPWEWAADVGHLWRTTGDISDNWGSMLGILKQNLPLAPYAGPGHWNDPDMLEVGNGGMTDTEYRSHFSMWSVMAAPLLIGSDLRKATPATFDILDNKEVIAVDQDPLGKQGTVVSSSGGRWVVAKEMKDGSRAVALFNENGTAQHISTTAQAVGLPGARGYTLRDLWRHSSYNTAGTISATVPAHGTVLLRISADRAWATHPPAVELGLNRSPLVEAGTPATLTSVVTDWGRTPATRVSVSLTGPDGWAVRAASRPTAALLPTGRSLSTRWTVTAPQGTPTGSYDLTLRASYRSPTGLRATQVLPLTLSVVVPPPSGTSGLGDLPWLSATNGYGPVERNTSNGESAAGDGHPITIGGTVYAKGLGVHASSEVEYYTGKACEKVTADVGVDDEKGANGTVAFEIWADGTKVASTGVLTNAMPAQSLTADVTGTQVVRLVVTDGGDGIDSDHADWANAQVSC
;
A
#
# COMPACT_ATOMS: atom_id res chain seq x y z
N MET A 1 -46.71 40.74 24.61
CA MET A 1 -47.13 41.89 25.44
C MET A 1 -46.49 41.76 26.83
N ARG A 2 -46.43 42.85 27.62
CA ARG A 2 -45.98 42.93 29.03
C ARG A 2 -44.50 42.56 29.33
N HIS A 3 -43.70 43.61 29.43
CA HIS A 3 -42.50 43.80 30.28
C HIS A 3 -42.76 43.52 31.79
N PRO A 4 -41.82 43.72 32.74
CA PRO A 4 -40.41 44.21 32.66
C PRO A 4 -39.39 43.20 33.32
N HIS A 5 -38.10 43.46 33.65
CA HIS A 5 -37.44 44.65 34.24
C HIS A 5 -35.89 44.67 34.03
N THR A 6 -35.36 45.81 33.53
CA THR A 6 -34.23 46.67 34.06
C THR A 6 -32.92 46.04 34.61
N ARG A 7 -31.71 46.66 34.62
CA ARG A 7 -31.10 48.00 34.33
C ARG A 7 -29.56 47.79 34.43
N THR A 8 -28.58 48.56 33.92
CA THR A 8 -28.36 49.61 32.87
C THR A 8 -26.81 49.74 32.72
N SER A 9 -26.19 50.03 31.57
CA SER A 9 -26.06 51.33 30.84
C SER A 9 -25.41 52.46 31.67
N ARG A 10 -24.49 53.33 31.18
CA ARG A 10 -24.11 53.68 29.79
C ARG A 10 -22.95 54.74 29.73
N ARG A 11 -22.41 55.01 28.51
CA ARG A 11 -21.70 56.26 28.04
C ARG A 11 -20.27 56.49 28.59
N ARG A 12 -19.34 57.25 27.97
CA ARG A 12 -19.15 57.92 26.63
C ARG A 12 -17.62 58.22 26.49
N MET A 13 -16.91 58.09 25.35
CA MET A 13 -16.99 58.73 24.00
C MET A 13 -16.12 60.01 23.88
N LEU A 14 -15.59 60.28 22.67
CA LEU A 14 -14.55 61.27 22.28
C LEU A 14 -13.11 60.88 22.73
N GLY A 15 -12.03 61.13 21.97
CA GLY A 15 -11.88 61.46 20.54
C GLY A 15 -11.11 62.76 20.23
N ALA A 16 -10.00 62.68 19.46
CA ALA A 16 -9.35 63.78 18.73
C ALA A 16 -8.25 63.26 17.77
N LEU A 17 -7.97 63.99 16.67
CA LEU A 17 -6.70 63.91 15.93
C LEU A 17 -5.82 65.10 16.33
N THR A 18 -4.50 64.92 16.34
CA THR A 18 -3.53 66.00 16.06
C THR A 18 -2.23 65.41 15.51
N ALA A 19 -1.61 66.09 14.56
CA ALA A 19 -0.27 65.80 14.05
C ALA A 19 0.71 66.89 14.51
N GLY A 20 1.97 66.53 14.78
CA GLY A 20 2.95 67.48 15.33
C GLY A 20 4.41 67.01 15.24
N LEU A 21 5.09 67.49 14.19
CA LEU A 21 6.54 67.63 13.97
C LEU A 21 7.57 66.90 14.87
N LEU A 22 8.39 66.09 14.20
CA LEU A 22 9.87 66.18 14.16
C LEU A 22 10.66 66.50 15.46
N GLY A 23 11.43 65.50 15.90
CA GLY A 23 12.89 65.70 16.01
C GLY A 23 13.59 65.34 17.34
N THR A 24 14.21 64.15 17.37
CA THR A 24 15.50 63.89 18.06
C THR A 24 16.15 62.63 17.48
N ALA A 25 17.48 62.58 17.44
CA ALA A 25 18.22 61.37 17.08
C ALA A 25 18.52 60.53 18.35
N GLY A 26 18.47 59.21 18.25
CA GLY A 26 18.80 58.34 19.38
C GLY A 26 18.75 56.85 19.07
N LEU A 27 19.95 56.23 18.96
CA LEU A 27 20.25 54.82 19.23
C LEU A 27 19.29 53.76 18.69
N ALA A 28 19.66 53.12 17.58
CA ALA A 28 19.08 51.84 17.19
C ALA A 28 19.44 50.76 18.23
N ALA A 29 18.45 50.28 19.00
CA ALA A 29 18.59 49.08 19.80
C ALA A 29 18.74 47.86 18.86
N PRO A 30 19.61 46.88 19.18
CA PRO A 30 19.70 45.67 18.38
C PRO A 30 18.38 44.90 18.47
N ALA A 31 17.88 44.43 17.33
CA ALA A 31 16.74 43.52 17.31
C ALA A 31 17.11 42.25 18.09
N ALA A 32 16.40 41.99 19.19
CA ALA A 32 16.63 40.81 20.00
C ALA A 32 16.30 39.57 19.16
N VAL A 33 17.33 38.82 18.77
CA VAL A 33 17.17 37.53 18.10
C VAL A 33 16.48 36.60 19.08
N ALA A 34 15.22 36.28 18.80
CA ALA A 34 14.49 35.28 19.57
C ALA A 34 15.29 33.97 19.52
N ALA A 35 15.72 33.48 20.69
CA ALA A 35 16.43 32.21 20.77
C ALA A 35 15.51 31.11 20.18
N PRO A 36 16.05 30.17 19.38
CA PRO A 36 15.24 29.07 18.89
C PRO A 36 14.68 28.31 20.09
N ALA A 37 13.39 28.00 20.06
CA ALA A 37 12.76 27.18 21.09
C ALA A 37 13.56 25.88 21.28
N PRO A 38 13.76 25.40 22.52
CA PRO A 38 14.47 24.16 22.74
C PRO A 38 13.76 23.06 21.95
N LYS A 39 14.53 22.26 21.20
CA LYS A 39 14.01 21.01 20.64
C LYS A 39 13.37 20.21 21.78
N PRO A 40 12.25 19.51 21.53
CA PRO A 40 11.84 18.43 22.41
C PRO A 40 13.04 17.53 22.68
N ALA A 41 13.25 17.15 23.94
CA ALA A 41 14.18 16.08 24.23
C ALA A 41 13.74 14.85 23.42
N ALA A 42 14.69 14.12 22.84
CA ALA A 42 14.35 12.85 22.22
C ALA A 42 13.80 11.94 23.34
N GLU A 43 12.54 11.52 23.22
CA GLU A 43 12.01 10.48 24.08
C GLU A 43 12.90 9.24 23.89
N THR A 44 13.47 8.77 24.99
CA THR A 44 14.27 7.55 24.98
C THR A 44 13.32 6.40 24.68
N ALA A 45 13.44 5.82 23.49
CA ALA A 45 12.71 4.62 23.10
C ALA A 45 12.78 3.57 24.23
N ALA A 46 11.65 2.91 24.48
CA ALA A 46 11.53 1.94 25.56
C ALA A 46 12.62 0.85 25.44
N PRO A 47 13.25 0.42 26.55
CA PRO A 47 14.38 -0.50 26.50
C PRO A 47 13.93 -1.88 25.99
N ALA A 48 14.41 -2.26 24.81
CA ALA A 48 14.10 -3.54 24.18
C ALA A 48 14.58 -4.75 25.00
N LEU A 49 13.96 -5.91 24.75
CA LEU A 49 14.38 -7.20 25.34
C LEU A 49 15.87 -7.49 25.07
N ALA A 50 16.66 -7.57 26.14
CA ALA A 50 18.11 -7.74 26.10
C ALA A 50 18.56 -9.22 26.02
N ASP A 51 17.85 -10.06 25.26
CA ASP A 51 18.16 -11.49 25.09
C ASP A 51 18.87 -11.84 23.76
N GLY A 52 18.91 -10.90 22.81
CA GLY A 52 19.59 -11.06 21.52
C GLY A 52 18.75 -11.76 20.43
N LEU A 53 17.45 -11.94 20.64
CA LEU A 53 16.53 -12.41 19.61
C LEU A 53 16.07 -11.26 18.70
N ALA A 54 15.50 -11.62 17.54
CA ALA A 54 14.90 -10.71 16.56
C ALA A 54 15.72 -9.45 16.22
N LEU A 55 17.06 -9.52 16.17
CA LEU A 55 17.93 -8.37 15.84
C LEU A 55 17.74 -7.83 14.41
N THR A 56 17.09 -8.61 13.56
CA THR A 56 16.42 -8.21 12.30
C THR A 56 14.98 -8.77 12.32
N PRO A 57 14.06 -8.29 11.48
CA PRO A 57 12.66 -8.77 11.45
C PRO A 57 12.58 -10.29 11.26
N PRO A 58 11.67 -11.01 11.93
CA PRO A 58 11.52 -12.46 11.72
C PRO A 58 11.09 -12.79 10.29
N MET A 59 11.84 -13.67 9.61
CA MET A 59 11.49 -14.22 8.30
C MET A 59 11.05 -15.68 8.41
N GLY A 60 9.95 -16.06 7.77
CA GLY A 60 9.40 -17.40 7.89
C GLY A 60 8.14 -17.66 7.08
N PHE A 61 7.32 -18.58 7.57
CA PHE A 61 6.03 -18.99 7.03
C PHE A 61 5.01 -19.11 8.15
N ASN A 62 3.74 -18.88 7.84
CA ASN A 62 2.58 -19.17 8.68
C ASN A 62 1.45 -19.76 7.81
N ASN A 63 0.76 -20.80 8.29
CA ASN A 63 -0.29 -21.48 7.54
C ASN A 63 -1.64 -20.76 7.48
N TRP A 64 -1.88 -19.72 8.29
CA TRP A 64 -3.23 -19.18 8.49
C TRP A 64 -3.92 -18.77 7.20
N ASN A 65 -3.32 -17.88 6.40
CA ASN A 65 -3.97 -17.31 5.22
C ASN A 65 -4.24 -18.36 4.12
N SER A 66 -3.43 -19.42 4.03
CA SER A 66 -3.56 -20.45 3.00
C SER A 66 -4.34 -21.71 3.41
N THR A 67 -4.51 -21.98 4.71
CA THR A 67 -5.30 -23.14 5.18
C THR A 67 -6.38 -22.81 6.21
N HIS A 68 -6.19 -21.80 7.05
CA HIS A 68 -6.81 -21.68 8.37
C HIS A 68 -6.85 -23.08 9.04
N CYS A 69 -8.01 -23.45 9.58
CA CYS A 69 -8.30 -24.74 10.21
C CYS A 69 -8.69 -25.87 9.23
N ARG A 70 -8.54 -25.72 7.90
CA ARG A 70 -8.86 -26.78 6.92
C ARG A 70 -7.99 -28.04 7.12
N ALA A 71 -8.40 -29.16 6.53
CA ALA A 71 -7.75 -30.46 6.72
C ALA A 71 -6.31 -30.53 6.17
N GLU A 72 -5.96 -29.64 5.24
CA GLU A 72 -4.59 -29.51 4.71
C GLU A 72 -3.58 -29.00 5.76
N PHE A 73 -4.03 -28.41 6.88
CA PHE A 73 -3.17 -28.06 8.00
C PHE A 73 -2.89 -29.28 8.88
N ASN A 74 -1.72 -29.88 8.69
CA ASN A 74 -1.28 -31.10 9.36
C ASN A 74 0.26 -31.27 9.28
N GLU A 75 0.78 -32.27 9.98
CA GLU A 75 2.21 -32.61 10.06
C GLU A 75 2.88 -32.73 8.67
N SER A 76 2.20 -33.34 7.70
CA SER A 76 2.75 -33.53 6.34
C SER A 76 2.91 -32.20 5.59
N MET A 77 1.95 -31.29 5.76
CA MET A 77 2.00 -29.94 5.19
C MET A 77 3.16 -29.12 5.77
N VAL A 78 3.30 -29.10 7.10
CA VAL A 78 4.38 -28.37 7.79
C VAL A 78 5.76 -28.89 7.39
N LYS A 79 5.91 -30.22 7.31
CA LYS A 79 7.15 -30.86 6.84
C LYS A 79 7.45 -30.51 5.38
N GLY A 80 6.44 -30.52 4.51
CA GLY A 80 6.57 -30.11 3.10
C GLY A 80 6.99 -28.65 2.91
N ILE A 81 6.50 -27.71 3.74
CA ILE A 81 6.97 -26.32 3.72
C ILE A 81 8.43 -26.22 4.18
N ALA A 82 8.80 -26.94 5.26
CA ALA A 82 10.18 -26.99 5.74
C ALA A 82 11.17 -27.61 4.73
N ASP A 83 10.70 -28.55 3.91
CA ASP A 83 11.47 -29.10 2.78
C ASP A 83 11.59 -28.09 1.62
N LEU A 84 10.51 -27.43 1.23
CA LEU A 84 10.53 -26.39 0.18
C LEU A 84 11.40 -25.19 0.56
N PHE A 85 11.48 -24.82 1.84
CA PHE A 85 12.40 -23.80 2.33
C PHE A 85 13.87 -24.12 2.01
N VAL A 86 14.25 -25.41 2.03
CA VAL A 86 15.60 -25.86 1.67
C VAL A 86 15.72 -26.04 0.16
N GLU A 87 14.75 -26.71 -0.49
CA GLU A 87 14.79 -27.03 -1.92
C GLU A 87 14.80 -25.78 -2.81
N LYS A 88 14.03 -24.75 -2.44
CA LYS A 88 13.91 -23.49 -3.20
C LYS A 88 14.89 -22.40 -2.73
N GLY A 89 15.79 -22.70 -1.79
CA GLY A 89 16.81 -21.76 -1.31
C GLY A 89 16.30 -20.63 -0.40
N LEU A 90 15.01 -20.58 -0.05
CA LEU A 90 14.42 -19.57 0.82
C LEU A 90 15.09 -19.53 2.21
N LYS A 91 15.53 -20.67 2.73
CA LYS A 91 16.34 -20.75 3.97
C LYS A 91 17.61 -19.91 3.89
N ASP A 92 18.30 -19.95 2.75
CA ASP A 92 19.54 -19.23 2.51
C ASP A 92 19.27 -17.75 2.15
N ALA A 93 18.07 -17.43 1.66
CA ALA A 93 17.57 -16.06 1.52
C ALA A 93 17.30 -15.41 2.89
N GLY A 94 16.77 -16.17 3.85
CA GLY A 94 16.59 -15.74 5.24
C GLY A 94 15.44 -16.41 6.00
N TYR A 95 14.49 -17.03 5.30
CA TYR A 95 13.27 -17.60 5.91
C TYR A 95 13.61 -18.81 6.79
N ARG A 96 13.40 -18.67 8.11
CA ARG A 96 13.87 -19.64 9.12
C ARG A 96 12.75 -20.22 9.98
N TYR A 97 11.70 -19.45 10.23
CA TYR A 97 10.59 -19.86 11.08
C TYR A 97 9.50 -20.56 10.25
N VAL A 98 9.05 -21.72 10.69
CA VAL A 98 7.87 -22.43 10.15
C VAL A 98 6.84 -22.43 11.27
N ASN A 99 5.89 -21.50 11.22
CA ASN A 99 4.95 -21.25 12.31
C ASN A 99 3.65 -22.03 12.10
N LEU A 100 3.15 -22.61 13.19
CA LEU A 100 1.81 -23.19 13.31
C LEU A 100 0.87 -22.14 13.89
N ASP A 101 -0.24 -21.87 13.21
CA ASP A 101 -1.33 -21.01 13.71
C ASP A 101 -2.43 -21.82 14.42
N ASP A 102 -3.63 -21.25 14.60
CA ASP A 102 -4.74 -21.91 15.33
C ASP A 102 -5.16 -23.30 14.77
N CYS A 103 -5.93 -24.05 15.56
CA CYS A 103 -6.45 -25.38 15.24
C CYS A 103 -5.40 -26.51 15.18
N TRP A 104 -4.24 -26.36 15.83
CA TRP A 104 -3.24 -27.43 15.97
C TRP A 104 -3.50 -28.41 17.14
N ALA A 105 -4.30 -27.99 18.12
CA ALA A 105 -4.59 -28.71 19.36
C ALA A 105 -5.98 -29.37 19.33
N LEU A 106 -6.30 -30.19 20.32
CA LEU A 106 -7.68 -30.54 20.66
C LEU A 106 -8.37 -29.36 21.41
N PRO A 107 -9.71 -29.23 21.34
CA PRO A 107 -10.43 -28.13 22.02
C PRO A 107 -10.35 -28.13 23.55
N ASN A 108 -9.89 -29.23 24.15
CA ASN A 108 -9.76 -29.44 25.58
C ASN A 108 -8.32 -29.83 25.95
N ARG A 109 -7.89 -29.37 27.14
CA ARG A 109 -6.68 -29.84 27.82
C ARG A 109 -6.88 -31.28 28.33
N ASP A 110 -5.79 -31.98 28.61
CA ASP A 110 -5.85 -33.28 29.29
C ASP A 110 -6.14 -33.16 30.80
N ALA A 111 -6.18 -34.29 31.50
CA ALA A 111 -6.46 -34.36 32.93
C ALA A 111 -5.37 -33.69 33.81
N ASP A 112 -4.16 -33.50 33.27
CA ASP A 112 -3.06 -32.78 33.93
C ASP A 112 -3.04 -31.28 33.53
N GLY A 113 -4.06 -30.81 32.80
CA GLY A 113 -4.20 -29.42 32.35
C GLY A 113 -3.31 -29.04 31.17
N ARG A 114 -2.69 -30.01 30.49
CA ARG A 114 -1.74 -29.77 29.40
C ARG A 114 -2.43 -29.62 28.05
N LEU A 115 -1.80 -28.92 27.12
CA LEU A 115 -2.26 -28.84 25.74
C LEU A 115 -2.02 -30.18 25.03
N VAL A 116 -3.02 -30.68 24.31
CA VAL A 116 -2.96 -31.93 23.55
C VAL A 116 -2.95 -31.61 22.06
N PRO A 117 -1.90 -31.94 21.29
CA PRO A 117 -1.91 -31.81 19.83
C PRO A 117 -3.02 -32.68 19.23
N ASP A 118 -3.70 -32.20 18.18
CA ASP A 118 -4.71 -33.00 17.46
C ASP A 118 -4.05 -34.24 16.83
N PRO A 119 -4.37 -35.48 17.26
CA PRO A 119 -3.71 -36.68 16.76
C PRO A 119 -4.08 -37.04 15.32
N ALA A 120 -5.13 -36.43 14.73
CA ALA A 120 -5.43 -36.58 13.31
C ALA A 120 -4.54 -35.69 12.43
N ARG A 121 -4.14 -34.51 12.94
CA ARG A 121 -3.24 -33.57 12.25
C ARG A 121 -1.77 -33.83 12.54
N PHE A 122 -1.45 -34.13 13.80
CA PHE A 122 -0.10 -34.27 14.34
C PHE A 122 0.03 -35.61 15.09
N PRO A 123 -0.08 -36.76 14.39
CA PRO A 123 -0.06 -38.09 15.00
C PRO A 123 1.22 -38.40 15.78
N ASN A 124 2.34 -37.74 15.46
CA ASN A 124 3.60 -37.86 16.20
C ASN A 124 3.82 -36.76 17.26
N GLY A 125 2.87 -35.84 17.42
CA GLY A 125 2.92 -34.70 18.33
C GLY A 125 3.89 -33.58 17.90
N ILE A 126 3.69 -32.38 18.44
CA ILE A 126 4.44 -31.17 18.03
C ILE A 126 5.96 -31.32 18.17
N LYS A 127 6.47 -32.07 19.17
CA LYS A 127 7.92 -32.31 19.29
C LYS A 127 8.50 -33.01 18.06
N ALA A 128 7.82 -34.00 17.48
CA ALA A 128 8.30 -34.68 16.27
C ALA A 128 8.22 -33.80 15.00
N VAL A 129 7.42 -32.73 15.04
CA VAL A 129 7.43 -31.67 14.03
C VAL A 129 8.64 -30.76 14.24
N ALA A 130 8.88 -30.30 15.48
CA ALA A 130 10.02 -29.46 15.84
C ALA A 130 11.35 -30.15 15.52
N ASP A 131 11.54 -31.40 15.95
CA ASP A 131 12.73 -32.20 15.68
C ASP A 131 13.00 -32.33 14.16
N TYR A 132 11.94 -32.45 13.34
CA TYR A 132 12.08 -32.48 11.87
C TYR A 132 12.48 -31.12 11.31
N VAL A 133 11.82 -30.03 11.72
CA VAL A 133 12.12 -28.67 11.26
C VAL A 133 13.55 -28.26 11.67
N HIS A 134 13.97 -28.61 12.89
CA HIS A 134 15.35 -28.45 13.36
C HIS A 134 16.35 -29.29 12.55
N SER A 135 15.99 -30.49 12.10
CA SER A 135 16.84 -31.32 11.23
C SER A 135 17.13 -30.67 9.87
N LYS A 136 16.25 -29.78 9.39
CA LYS A 136 16.47 -28.95 8.19
C LYS A 136 17.32 -27.71 8.47
N GLY A 137 17.67 -27.45 9.73
CA GLY A 137 18.30 -26.20 10.18
C GLY A 137 17.36 -25.00 10.14
N LEU A 138 16.06 -25.25 10.34
CA LEU A 138 15.01 -24.26 10.49
C LEU A 138 14.53 -24.22 11.95
N LYS A 139 13.52 -23.40 12.24
CA LYS A 139 12.91 -23.18 13.55
C LYS A 139 11.41 -23.40 13.50
N LEU A 140 10.80 -23.93 14.57
CA LEU A 140 9.34 -24.12 14.65
C LEU A 140 8.69 -23.00 15.47
N GLY A 141 7.61 -22.42 14.97
CA GLY A 141 6.72 -21.55 15.76
C GLY A 141 5.40 -22.23 16.12
N ILE A 142 4.76 -21.75 17.18
CA ILE A 142 3.43 -22.19 17.61
C ILE A 142 2.53 -21.00 17.93
N TYR A 143 1.24 -21.28 18.14
CA TYR A 143 0.20 -20.30 18.42
C TYR A 143 -0.64 -20.66 19.65
N THR A 144 -1.07 -19.66 20.40
CA THR A 144 -2.24 -19.70 21.29
C THR A 144 -2.69 -18.25 21.60
N SER A 145 -3.71 -18.04 22.42
CA SER A 145 -4.22 -16.71 22.78
C SER A 145 -3.89 -16.29 24.21
N ALA A 146 -3.68 -14.99 24.41
CA ALA A 146 -3.75 -14.28 25.69
C ALA A 146 -5.21 -14.16 26.21
N GLY A 147 -5.91 -15.29 26.25
CA GLY A 147 -7.29 -15.44 26.65
C GLY A 147 -7.59 -16.87 27.09
N THR A 148 -8.84 -17.16 27.45
CA THR A 148 -9.27 -18.51 27.86
C THR A 148 -9.38 -19.48 26.68
N LYS A 149 -9.60 -18.95 25.48
CA LYS A 149 -9.75 -19.67 24.21
C LYS A 149 -9.08 -18.92 23.06
N THR A 150 -8.67 -19.64 22.02
CA THR A 150 -8.17 -19.06 20.76
C THR A 150 -9.26 -18.37 19.95
N CYS A 151 -8.94 -17.84 18.76
CA CYS A 151 -9.90 -17.09 17.95
C CYS A 151 -10.91 -17.98 17.19
N ASP A 152 -10.55 -19.21 16.81
CA ASP A 152 -11.49 -20.07 16.10
C ASP A 152 -12.73 -20.44 16.93
N SER A 153 -13.90 -20.49 16.27
CA SER A 153 -15.21 -20.75 16.88
C SER A 153 -15.35 -22.09 17.61
N VAL A 154 -14.52 -23.09 17.29
CA VAL A 154 -14.43 -24.37 18.03
C VAL A 154 -13.84 -24.15 19.43
N GLY A 155 -13.07 -23.09 19.62
CA GLY A 155 -12.46 -22.68 20.87
C GLY A 155 -11.38 -23.66 21.33
N PHE A 156 -10.17 -23.54 20.79
CA PHE A 156 -9.00 -24.26 21.30
C PHE A 156 -8.48 -23.58 22.58
N PRO A 157 -7.76 -24.27 23.47
CA PRO A 157 -7.36 -23.69 24.75
C PRO A 157 -6.40 -22.50 24.57
N GLY A 158 -6.80 -21.34 25.10
CA GLY A 158 -5.91 -20.22 25.32
C GLY A 158 -5.05 -20.42 26.57
N ALA A 159 -4.03 -19.57 26.76
CA ALA A 159 -3.08 -19.72 27.86
C ALA A 159 -3.30 -18.77 29.05
N LEU A 160 -4.39 -17.99 29.09
CA LEU A 160 -4.68 -17.11 30.22
C LEU A 160 -4.89 -17.92 31.52
N GLY A 161 -4.04 -17.70 32.53
CA GLY A 161 -3.97 -18.50 33.75
C GLY A 161 -3.23 -19.85 33.62
N HIS A 162 -2.66 -20.13 32.44
CA HIS A 162 -1.87 -21.32 32.11
C HIS A 162 -0.49 -20.98 31.52
N GLU A 163 -0.06 -19.71 31.60
CA GLU A 163 1.09 -19.18 30.86
C GLU A 163 2.37 -19.97 31.18
N TYR A 164 2.62 -20.25 32.46
CA TYR A 164 3.78 -20.99 32.94
C TYR A 164 3.76 -22.48 32.57
N SER A 165 2.59 -23.14 32.52
CA SER A 165 2.50 -24.54 32.08
C SER A 165 2.71 -24.67 30.58
N ASP A 166 2.15 -23.73 29.82
CA ASP A 166 2.12 -23.77 28.37
C ASP A 166 3.48 -23.35 27.80
N ALA A 167 4.09 -22.27 28.30
CA ALA A 167 5.45 -21.88 27.95
C ALA A 167 6.45 -23.01 28.21
N ARG A 168 6.35 -23.68 29.37
CA ARG A 168 7.17 -24.86 29.70
C ARG A 168 6.96 -25.97 28.68
N GLN A 169 5.70 -26.29 28.35
CA GLN A 169 5.36 -27.32 27.36
C GLN A 169 5.87 -26.99 25.95
N PHE A 170 5.75 -25.75 25.49
CA PHE A 170 6.30 -25.29 24.21
C PHE A 170 7.83 -25.43 24.18
N ALA A 171 8.51 -25.04 25.26
CA ALA A 171 9.96 -25.19 25.37
C ALA A 171 10.42 -26.67 25.44
N ASP A 172 9.63 -27.55 26.05
CA ASP A 172 9.86 -29.00 26.10
C ASP A 172 9.66 -29.68 24.74
N TRP A 173 8.72 -29.18 23.93
CA TRP A 173 8.54 -29.57 22.54
C TRP A 173 9.59 -28.98 21.59
N GLY A 174 10.37 -27.99 22.03
CA GLY A 174 11.40 -27.37 21.21
C GLY A 174 10.92 -26.21 20.33
N VAL A 175 9.80 -25.57 20.65
CA VAL A 175 9.31 -24.37 19.96
C VAL A 175 10.32 -23.22 20.08
N ASP A 176 10.47 -22.42 19.02
CA ASP A 176 11.42 -21.30 18.91
C ASP A 176 10.74 -19.94 18.71
N TYR A 177 9.42 -19.92 18.51
CA TYR A 177 8.60 -18.75 18.23
C TYR A 177 7.17 -18.95 18.77
N LEU A 178 6.55 -17.92 19.36
CA LEU A 178 5.16 -17.93 19.78
C LEU A 178 4.41 -16.72 19.19
N LYS A 179 3.39 -16.97 18.36
CA LYS A 179 2.30 -16.00 18.09
C LYS A 179 1.32 -16.09 19.25
N TYR A 180 1.01 -14.95 19.87
CA TYR A 180 0.18 -14.89 21.06
C TYR A 180 -0.97 -13.89 20.87
N ASP A 181 -2.15 -14.44 20.62
CA ASP A 181 -3.37 -13.72 20.22
C ASP A 181 -4.03 -12.94 21.37
N ASN A 182 -5.16 -12.27 21.10
CA ASN A 182 -5.91 -11.43 22.03
C ASN A 182 -7.37 -11.88 22.23
N CYS A 183 -7.88 -12.81 21.41
CA CYS A 183 -9.24 -13.36 21.54
C CYS A 183 -9.52 -13.95 22.94
N ASN A 184 -10.75 -13.77 23.43
CA ASN A 184 -11.23 -14.29 24.72
C ASN A 184 -10.41 -13.83 25.95
N ASN A 185 -9.84 -12.63 25.92
CA ASN A 185 -9.02 -12.03 26.98
C ASN A 185 -9.72 -11.74 28.34
N GLN A 186 -11.03 -11.97 28.45
CA GLN A 186 -11.86 -11.76 29.65
C GLN A 186 -11.85 -10.30 30.18
N GLY A 187 -11.45 -9.31 29.37
CA GLY A 187 -11.31 -7.92 29.81
C GLY A 187 -10.11 -7.68 30.74
N VAL A 188 -9.17 -8.62 30.84
CA VAL A 188 -7.92 -8.43 31.59
C VAL A 188 -6.99 -7.52 30.80
N ASP A 189 -6.33 -6.58 31.49
CA ASP A 189 -5.38 -5.63 30.89
C ASP A 189 -4.34 -6.31 29.98
N ALA A 190 -4.13 -5.76 28.80
CA ALA A 190 -3.21 -6.30 27.80
C ALA A 190 -1.77 -6.38 28.34
N LYS A 191 -1.29 -5.31 28.97
CA LYS A 191 0.09 -5.25 29.45
C LYS A 191 0.34 -6.33 30.50
N VAL A 192 -0.59 -6.55 31.44
CA VAL A 192 -0.56 -7.65 32.41
C VAL A 192 -0.50 -9.02 31.72
N ARG A 193 -1.36 -9.29 30.74
CA ARG A 193 -1.40 -10.59 30.04
C ARG A 193 -0.12 -10.88 29.26
N TYR A 194 0.34 -9.93 28.44
CA TYR A 194 1.54 -10.10 27.62
C TYR A 194 2.83 -10.14 28.49
N THR A 195 2.88 -9.34 29.57
CA THR A 195 3.96 -9.42 30.59
C THR A 195 4.02 -10.80 31.25
N THR A 196 2.87 -11.37 31.61
CA THR A 196 2.81 -12.67 32.30
C THR A 196 3.35 -13.81 31.42
N MET A 197 3.00 -13.82 30.13
CA MET A 197 3.54 -14.81 29.18
C MET A 197 5.01 -14.54 28.81
N ARG A 198 5.49 -13.27 28.72
CA ARG A 198 6.94 -12.98 28.64
C ARG A 198 7.69 -13.66 29.78
N ASP A 199 7.24 -13.44 31.02
CA ASP A 199 7.96 -13.94 32.20
C ASP A 199 7.87 -15.47 32.31
N ALA A 200 6.76 -16.07 31.88
CA ALA A 200 6.64 -17.52 31.69
C ALA A 200 7.62 -18.08 30.65
N LEU A 201 7.71 -17.48 29.45
CA LEU A 201 8.67 -17.86 28.40
C LEU A 201 10.11 -17.73 28.89
N LYS A 202 10.45 -16.63 29.55
CA LYS A 202 11.77 -16.37 30.15
C LYS A 202 12.13 -17.41 31.23
N ALA A 203 11.16 -17.81 32.06
CA ALA A 203 11.34 -18.85 33.07
C ALA A 203 11.60 -20.24 32.46
N THR A 204 11.34 -20.47 31.17
CA THR A 204 11.67 -21.75 30.52
C THR A 204 13.18 -21.98 30.33
N GLY A 205 13.97 -20.89 30.25
CA GLY A 205 15.37 -20.92 29.83
C GLY A 205 15.61 -21.20 28.34
N ARG A 206 14.57 -21.39 27.52
CA ARG A 206 14.68 -21.55 26.07
C ARG A 206 14.49 -20.18 25.37
N PRO A 207 15.37 -19.78 24.43
CA PRO A 207 15.13 -18.60 23.61
C PRO A 207 13.94 -18.83 22.65
N ILE A 208 12.84 -18.09 22.86
CA ILE A 208 11.62 -18.15 22.06
C ILE A 208 11.28 -16.73 21.61
N VAL A 209 11.18 -16.50 20.29
CA VAL A 209 10.72 -15.21 19.75
C VAL A 209 9.26 -15.03 20.11
N TYR A 210 8.91 -13.87 20.67
CA TYR A 210 7.58 -13.62 21.22
C TYR A 210 6.86 -12.54 20.41
N SER A 211 5.80 -12.95 19.72
CA SER A 211 5.05 -12.19 18.73
C SER A 211 3.66 -11.86 19.28
N ILE A 212 3.46 -10.60 19.67
CA ILE A 212 2.22 -10.11 20.28
C ILE A 212 1.18 -9.88 19.18
N CYS A 213 0.02 -10.51 19.28
CA CYS A 213 -1.07 -10.40 18.31
C CYS A 213 -2.30 -9.79 18.99
N GLU A 214 -2.28 -8.47 19.19
CA GLU A 214 -3.38 -7.69 19.78
C GLU A 214 -3.92 -6.58 18.85
N TRP A 215 -3.61 -6.70 17.56
CA TRP A 215 -4.19 -5.91 16.47
C TRP A 215 -4.03 -4.38 16.56
N GLY A 216 -3.20 -3.87 17.47
CA GLY A 216 -3.00 -2.45 17.72
C GLY A 216 -3.96 -1.83 18.75
N GLU A 217 -4.92 -2.60 19.31
CA GLU A 217 -5.99 -2.11 20.20
C GLU A 217 -5.48 -1.23 21.35
N ASN A 218 -4.42 -1.66 22.03
CA ASN A 218 -3.85 -1.00 23.20
C ASN A 218 -2.54 -0.30 22.87
N LYS A 219 -2.29 -0.01 21.58
CA LYS A 219 -1.09 0.65 21.04
C LYS A 219 0.22 -0.01 21.49
N PRO A 220 0.51 -1.24 21.03
CA PRO A 220 1.64 -2.01 21.55
C PRO A 220 2.98 -1.35 21.28
N TRP A 221 3.11 -0.54 20.23
CA TRP A 221 4.30 0.28 19.98
C TRP A 221 4.66 1.27 21.13
N GLU A 222 3.70 1.67 21.99
CA GLU A 222 3.96 2.54 23.15
C GLU A 222 4.47 1.77 24.39
N TRP A 223 4.46 0.42 24.40
CA TRP A 223 4.77 -0.36 25.62
C TRP A 223 5.32 -1.78 25.44
N ALA A 224 5.29 -2.37 24.26
CA ALA A 224 5.58 -3.79 24.06
C ALA A 224 7.08 -4.11 23.87
N ALA A 225 7.96 -3.10 23.75
CA ALA A 225 9.39 -3.32 23.50
C ALA A 225 10.13 -4.05 24.64
N ASP A 226 9.72 -3.87 25.91
CA ASP A 226 10.23 -4.67 27.04
C ASP A 226 9.36 -5.91 27.33
N VAL A 227 8.34 -6.17 26.50
CA VAL A 227 7.40 -7.28 26.65
C VAL A 227 7.64 -8.37 25.61
N GLY A 228 7.76 -8.03 24.33
CA GLY A 228 7.92 -8.95 23.21
C GLY A 228 8.82 -8.40 22.10
N HIS A 229 9.02 -9.22 21.07
CA HIS A 229 9.98 -8.99 20.00
C HIS A 229 9.37 -8.33 18.75
N LEU A 230 8.06 -8.43 18.63
CA LEU A 230 7.25 -7.81 17.59
C LEU A 230 5.78 -7.78 18.02
N TRP A 231 5.01 -6.86 17.44
CA TRP A 231 3.59 -6.68 17.77
C TRP A 231 2.75 -6.32 16.55
N ARG A 232 1.61 -7.00 16.38
CA ARG A 232 0.61 -6.68 15.35
C ARG A 232 0.08 -5.26 15.56
N THR A 233 0.17 -4.43 14.53
CA THR A 233 -0.20 -3.00 14.59
C THR A 233 -1.61 -2.70 14.09
N THR A 234 -2.27 -3.68 13.46
CA THR A 234 -3.58 -3.56 12.82
C THR A 234 -4.37 -4.86 12.96
N GLY A 235 -5.67 -4.81 12.64
CA GLY A 235 -6.45 -6.01 12.29
C GLY A 235 -5.82 -6.83 11.15
N ASP A 236 -6.35 -8.03 10.93
CA ASP A 236 -5.78 -9.02 10.00
C ASP A 236 -5.76 -8.52 8.55
N ILE A 237 -4.71 -8.91 7.81
CA ILE A 237 -4.64 -8.71 6.36
C ILE A 237 -5.62 -9.65 5.64
N SER A 238 -5.95 -9.28 4.41
CA SER A 238 -6.64 -10.15 3.46
C SER A 238 -6.03 -9.95 2.08
N ASP A 239 -6.07 -10.99 1.25
CA ASP A 239 -5.48 -11.00 -0.10
C ASP A 239 -6.28 -10.16 -1.10
N ASN A 240 -6.26 -8.84 -0.90
CA ASN A 240 -6.75 -7.82 -1.80
C ASN A 240 -5.99 -6.50 -1.60
N TRP A 241 -6.01 -5.65 -2.62
CA TRP A 241 -5.27 -4.39 -2.63
C TRP A 241 -5.69 -3.43 -1.51
N GLY A 242 -6.98 -3.34 -1.22
CA GLY A 242 -7.54 -2.41 -0.23
C GLY A 242 -7.06 -2.69 1.19
N SER A 243 -7.10 -3.96 1.61
CA SER A 243 -6.60 -4.41 2.91
C SER A 243 -5.09 -4.13 3.06
N MET A 244 -4.27 -4.57 2.10
CA MET A 244 -2.83 -4.34 2.11
C MET A 244 -2.49 -2.84 2.18
N LEU A 245 -3.17 -2.02 1.39
CA LEU A 245 -2.98 -0.57 1.36
C LEU A 245 -3.43 0.11 2.67
N GLY A 246 -4.55 -0.32 3.25
CA GLY A 246 -5.08 0.19 4.52
C GLY A 246 -4.14 -0.12 5.70
N ILE A 247 -3.57 -1.32 5.74
CA ILE A 247 -2.61 -1.72 6.76
C ILE A 247 -1.27 -0.98 6.59
N LEU A 248 -0.78 -0.86 5.36
CA LEU A 248 0.41 -0.07 5.02
C LEU A 248 0.29 1.39 5.49
N LYS A 249 -0.87 2.02 5.30
CA LYS A 249 -1.15 3.40 5.72
C LYS A 249 -1.17 3.56 7.25
N GLN A 250 -1.66 2.54 7.98
CA GLN A 250 -1.66 2.52 9.45
C GLN A 250 -0.27 2.26 10.05
N ASN A 251 0.54 1.39 9.44
CA ASN A 251 1.85 1.02 9.97
C ASN A 251 2.97 2.04 9.66
N LEU A 252 2.95 2.70 8.49
CA LEU A 252 4.01 3.65 8.10
C LEU A 252 4.33 4.75 9.15
N PRO A 253 3.34 5.38 9.83
CA PRO A 253 3.58 6.35 10.91
C PRO A 253 4.33 5.80 12.13
N LEU A 254 4.30 4.48 12.37
CA LEU A 254 4.86 3.84 13.56
C LEU A 254 6.39 3.63 13.51
N ALA A 255 7.04 4.11 12.44
CA ALA A 255 8.48 4.04 12.22
C ALA A 255 9.39 4.44 13.40
N PRO A 256 9.04 5.40 14.30
CA PRO A 256 9.86 5.71 15.48
C PRO A 256 9.96 4.60 16.53
N TYR A 257 9.07 3.60 16.49
CA TYR A 257 8.94 2.56 17.52
C TYR A 257 9.55 1.21 17.12
N ALA A 258 10.00 1.05 15.87
CA ALA A 258 10.62 -0.18 15.37
C ALA A 258 12.15 -0.11 15.42
N GLY A 259 12.78 -1.20 15.87
CA GLY A 259 14.23 -1.32 15.98
C GLY A 259 14.71 -2.76 16.23
N PRO A 260 16.04 -2.98 16.29
CA PRO A 260 16.62 -4.30 16.57
C PRO A 260 16.03 -4.93 17.85
N GLY A 261 15.41 -6.10 17.71
CA GLY A 261 14.74 -6.83 18.79
C GLY A 261 13.29 -6.45 19.07
N HIS A 262 12.71 -5.47 18.36
CA HIS A 262 11.37 -4.94 18.65
C HIS A 262 10.71 -4.32 17.39
N TRP A 263 9.80 -5.04 16.72
CA TRP A 263 9.26 -4.67 15.40
C TRP A 263 7.75 -4.40 15.39
N ASN A 264 7.35 -3.40 14.60
CA ASN A 264 5.97 -3.27 14.16
C ASN A 264 5.64 -4.40 13.16
N ASP A 265 4.55 -5.13 13.39
CA ASP A 265 4.08 -6.23 12.55
C ASP A 265 2.79 -5.82 11.80
N PRO A 266 2.89 -5.40 10.52
CA PRO A 266 1.75 -5.19 9.62
C PRO A 266 1.17 -6.50 9.05
N ASP A 267 1.34 -7.63 9.74
CA ASP A 267 0.79 -8.94 9.39
C ASP A 267 1.46 -9.64 8.18
N MET A 268 1.00 -10.86 7.93
CA MET A 268 1.60 -11.84 7.02
C MET A 268 1.60 -11.43 5.52
N LEU A 269 2.52 -12.04 4.77
CA LEU A 269 2.65 -11.84 3.32
C LEU A 269 1.67 -12.71 2.55
N GLU A 270 0.65 -12.08 1.95
CA GLU A 270 -0.31 -12.69 1.01
C GLU A 270 0.29 -13.12 -0.35
N VAL A 271 1.61 -12.95 -0.53
CA VAL A 271 2.32 -13.19 -1.79
C VAL A 271 2.03 -14.57 -2.38
N GLY A 272 1.18 -14.60 -3.41
CA GLY A 272 0.80 -15.80 -4.15
C GLY A 272 -0.46 -16.54 -3.67
N ASN A 273 -1.33 -15.95 -2.85
CA ASN A 273 -2.60 -16.57 -2.44
C ASN A 273 -3.69 -16.53 -3.53
N GLY A 274 -3.71 -15.50 -4.39
CA GLY A 274 -4.45 -15.46 -5.67
C GLY A 274 -5.38 -14.26 -5.88
N GLY A 275 -5.63 -13.43 -4.87
CA GLY A 275 -6.53 -12.27 -4.93
C GLY A 275 -5.89 -10.97 -5.44
N MET A 276 -4.56 -10.83 -5.31
CA MET A 276 -3.77 -9.76 -5.94
C MET A 276 -2.97 -10.25 -7.16
N THR A 277 -2.48 -9.32 -7.98
CA THR A 277 -1.58 -9.55 -9.12
C THR A 277 -0.09 -9.57 -8.73
N ASP A 278 0.78 -10.10 -9.59
CA ASP A 278 2.25 -10.06 -9.40
C ASP A 278 2.82 -8.64 -9.23
N THR A 279 2.18 -7.62 -9.79
CA THR A 279 2.60 -6.21 -9.57
C THR A 279 2.29 -5.78 -8.15
N GLU A 280 1.09 -6.11 -7.66
CA GLU A 280 0.61 -5.78 -6.32
C GLU A 280 1.37 -6.56 -5.24
N TYR A 281 1.63 -7.87 -5.43
CA TYR A 281 2.48 -8.67 -4.54
C TYR A 281 3.93 -8.14 -4.48
N ARG A 282 4.48 -7.65 -5.59
CA ARG A 282 5.80 -7.01 -5.61
C ARG A 282 5.80 -5.67 -4.89
N SER A 283 4.70 -4.92 -4.95
CA SER A 283 4.51 -3.70 -4.16
C SER A 283 4.42 -4.02 -2.66
N HIS A 284 3.54 -4.96 -2.26
CA HIS A 284 3.38 -5.52 -0.91
C HIS A 284 4.74 -5.90 -0.31
N PHE A 285 5.45 -6.85 -0.94
CA PHE A 285 6.76 -7.32 -0.47
C PHE A 285 7.83 -6.23 -0.40
N SER A 286 7.84 -5.29 -1.37
CA SER A 286 8.74 -4.13 -1.34
C SER A 286 8.45 -3.21 -0.16
N MET A 287 7.18 -2.98 0.15
CA MET A 287 6.76 -2.05 1.19
C MET A 287 6.93 -2.65 2.59
N TRP A 288 6.65 -3.94 2.79
CA TRP A 288 6.97 -4.64 4.04
C TRP A 288 8.49 -4.59 4.31
N SER A 289 9.31 -4.85 3.29
CA SER A 289 10.78 -4.79 3.42
C SER A 289 11.31 -3.38 3.72
N VAL A 290 10.71 -2.34 3.12
CA VAL A 290 11.02 -0.94 3.48
C VAL A 290 10.50 -0.57 4.86
N MET A 291 9.41 -1.19 5.34
CA MET A 291 8.90 -1.01 6.69
C MET A 291 9.70 -1.74 7.78
N ALA A 292 10.65 -2.62 7.43
CA ALA A 292 11.28 -3.54 8.38
C ALA A 292 10.25 -4.47 9.07
N ALA A 293 9.28 -4.94 8.29
CA ALA A 293 8.19 -5.81 8.75
C ALA A 293 8.61 -7.29 8.80
N PRO A 294 8.00 -8.12 9.65
CA PRO A 294 8.20 -9.57 9.61
C PRO A 294 7.82 -10.14 8.23
N LEU A 295 8.74 -10.83 7.58
CA LEU A 295 8.50 -11.46 6.27
C LEU A 295 8.01 -12.90 6.47
N LEU A 296 6.77 -13.03 6.96
CA LEU A 296 6.09 -14.31 7.17
C LEU A 296 5.22 -14.66 5.96
N ILE A 297 5.64 -15.64 5.16
CA ILE A 297 4.90 -16.15 3.99
C ILE A 297 3.57 -16.76 4.47
N GLY A 298 2.43 -16.24 4.01
CA GLY A 298 1.10 -16.80 4.29
C GLY A 298 0.64 -17.89 3.30
N SER A 299 1.32 -18.02 2.16
CA SER A 299 0.87 -18.82 1.01
C SER A 299 1.35 -20.27 0.99
N ASP A 300 0.52 -21.18 0.44
CA ASP A 300 0.82 -22.61 0.36
C ASP A 300 1.88 -22.87 -0.73
N LEU A 301 3.15 -22.81 -0.36
CA LEU A 301 4.30 -22.96 -1.26
C LEU A 301 4.30 -24.28 -2.06
N ARG A 302 3.53 -25.30 -1.66
CA ARG A 302 3.34 -26.54 -2.43
C ARG A 302 2.52 -26.32 -3.72
N LYS A 303 1.86 -25.19 -3.84
CA LYS A 303 1.01 -24.75 -4.97
C LYS A 303 1.52 -23.45 -5.63
N ALA A 304 2.53 -22.80 -5.05
CA ALA A 304 3.04 -21.50 -5.49
C ALA A 304 3.63 -21.54 -6.91
N THR A 305 3.50 -20.41 -7.63
CA THR A 305 3.98 -20.27 -9.01
C THR A 305 5.47 -19.87 -9.06
N PRO A 306 6.16 -20.00 -10.21
CA PRO A 306 7.50 -19.43 -10.36
C PRO A 306 7.57 -17.94 -10.04
N ALA A 307 6.56 -17.15 -10.43
CA ALA A 307 6.49 -15.73 -10.10
C ALA A 307 6.41 -15.50 -8.58
N THR A 308 5.66 -16.33 -7.84
CA THR A 308 5.62 -16.28 -6.38
C THR A 308 7.03 -16.49 -5.77
N PHE A 309 7.81 -17.43 -6.31
CA PHE A 309 9.20 -17.64 -5.85
C PHE A 309 10.17 -16.51 -6.29
N ASP A 310 10.01 -15.96 -7.50
CA ASP A 310 10.80 -14.80 -7.98
C ASP A 310 10.59 -13.55 -7.11
N ILE A 311 9.42 -13.41 -6.50
CA ILE A 311 9.13 -12.36 -5.50
C ILE A 311 9.83 -12.70 -4.18
N LEU A 312 9.58 -13.90 -3.65
CA LEU A 312 9.99 -14.28 -2.30
C LEU A 312 11.51 -14.53 -2.15
N ASP A 313 12.23 -14.95 -3.20
CA ASP A 313 13.69 -15.17 -3.17
C ASP A 313 14.50 -13.91 -3.56
N ASN A 314 13.88 -12.73 -3.73
CA ASN A 314 14.62 -11.52 -4.09
C ASN A 314 15.52 -11.02 -2.93
N LYS A 315 16.74 -11.54 -2.91
CA LYS A 315 17.80 -11.24 -1.92
C LYS A 315 18.24 -9.79 -1.88
N GLU A 316 18.02 -8.98 -2.93
CA GLU A 316 18.27 -7.53 -2.86
C GLU A 316 17.17 -6.78 -2.11
N VAL A 317 15.91 -7.23 -2.21
CA VAL A 317 14.76 -6.67 -1.48
C VAL A 317 14.76 -7.16 -0.02
N ILE A 318 15.06 -8.44 0.22
CA ILE A 318 15.29 -8.97 1.58
C ILE A 318 16.45 -8.24 2.27
N ALA A 319 17.51 -7.88 1.55
CA ALA A 319 18.61 -7.07 2.10
C ALA A 319 18.24 -5.60 2.37
N VAL A 320 17.05 -5.13 1.96
CA VAL A 320 16.46 -3.89 2.49
C VAL A 320 15.81 -4.17 3.83
N ASP A 321 15.01 -5.24 3.95
CA ASP A 321 14.36 -5.62 5.19
C ASP A 321 15.37 -5.86 6.33
N GLN A 322 16.24 -6.84 6.11
CA GLN A 322 17.23 -7.38 7.05
C GLN A 322 18.48 -6.48 7.25
N ASP A 323 18.39 -5.18 6.95
CA ASP A 323 19.52 -4.26 7.20
C ASP A 323 19.78 -4.12 8.71
N PRO A 324 20.99 -4.44 9.20
CA PRO A 324 21.29 -4.49 10.64
C PRO A 324 21.61 -3.11 11.25
N LEU A 325 21.06 -2.02 10.69
CA LEU A 325 20.73 -0.79 11.42
C LEU A 325 19.31 -0.84 11.99
N GLY A 326 18.42 -1.64 11.40
CA GLY A 326 17.10 -1.96 11.92
C GLY A 326 16.08 -0.82 11.91
N LYS A 327 16.21 0.18 11.03
CA LYS A 327 15.23 1.26 10.93
C LYS A 327 14.06 0.88 10.02
N GLN A 328 12.83 1.14 10.48
CA GLN A 328 11.66 1.23 9.59
C GLN A 328 11.80 2.47 8.67
N GLY A 329 11.35 2.34 7.41
CA GLY A 329 11.33 3.42 6.44
C GLY A 329 10.28 4.49 6.74
N THR A 330 10.61 5.76 6.45
CA THR A 330 9.74 6.92 6.71
C THR A 330 9.22 7.54 5.42
N VAL A 331 7.99 8.09 5.47
CA VAL A 331 7.39 8.82 4.34
C VAL A 331 8.14 10.13 4.13
N VAL A 332 8.66 10.32 2.92
CA VAL A 332 9.32 11.56 2.45
C VAL A 332 8.30 12.48 1.77
N SER A 333 7.32 11.90 1.07
CA SER A 333 6.17 12.62 0.51
C SER A 333 5.03 11.67 0.15
N SER A 334 3.79 12.10 0.35
CA SER A 334 2.58 11.41 -0.11
C SER A 334 1.58 12.44 -0.68
N SER A 335 1.12 12.25 -1.93
CA SER A 335 0.16 13.16 -2.56
C SER A 335 -0.51 12.57 -3.81
N GLY A 336 -1.85 12.45 -3.79
CA GLY A 336 -2.63 11.88 -4.90
C GLY A 336 -2.19 10.45 -5.20
N GLY A 337 -2.19 9.60 -4.17
CA GLY A 337 -1.79 8.20 -4.24
C GLY A 337 -0.34 7.90 -4.61
N ARG A 338 0.52 8.92 -4.77
CA ARG A 338 1.94 8.77 -5.07
C ARG A 338 2.75 8.93 -3.80
N TRP A 339 3.53 7.92 -3.47
CA TRP A 339 4.31 7.82 -2.24
C TRP A 339 5.80 7.73 -2.55
N VAL A 340 6.58 8.41 -1.71
CA VAL A 340 8.03 8.23 -1.61
C VAL A 340 8.32 7.85 -0.16
N VAL A 341 8.82 6.63 0.05
CA VAL A 341 9.22 6.14 1.38
C VAL A 341 10.70 5.79 1.33
N ALA A 342 11.47 6.22 2.34
CA ALA A 342 12.91 6.02 2.41
C ALA A 342 13.34 5.35 3.73
N LYS A 343 14.14 4.29 3.63
CA LYS A 343 14.79 3.60 4.76
C LYS A 343 16.29 3.92 4.75
N GLU A 344 16.81 4.33 5.90
CA GLU A 344 18.25 4.51 6.11
C GLU A 344 18.91 3.16 6.39
N MET A 345 19.99 2.88 5.64
CA MET A 345 20.72 1.62 5.65
C MET A 345 22.04 1.76 6.45
N LYS A 346 22.56 0.67 7.01
CA LYS A 346 23.78 0.67 7.84
C LYS A 346 25.03 1.20 7.15
N ASP A 347 25.12 1.04 5.83
CA ASP A 347 26.23 1.54 5.01
C ASP A 347 26.13 3.05 4.67
N GLY A 348 25.09 3.73 5.15
CA GLY A 348 24.79 5.13 4.81
C GLY A 348 24.09 5.31 3.47
N SER A 349 23.71 4.23 2.77
CA SER A 349 22.83 4.31 1.60
C SER A 349 21.37 4.55 2.02
N ARG A 350 20.49 4.71 1.03
CA ARG A 350 19.04 4.76 1.20
C ARG A 350 18.37 3.71 0.35
N ALA A 351 17.52 2.89 0.94
CA ALA A 351 16.48 2.20 0.19
C ALA A 351 15.32 3.18 -0.01
N VAL A 352 14.78 3.29 -1.22
CA VAL A 352 13.73 4.24 -1.58
C VAL A 352 12.68 3.52 -2.43
N ALA A 353 11.46 3.45 -1.93
CA ALA A 353 10.30 3.03 -2.69
C ALA A 353 9.63 4.25 -3.33
N LEU A 354 9.51 4.22 -4.66
CA LEU A 354 8.55 5.03 -5.40
C LEU A 354 7.30 4.17 -5.59
N PHE A 355 6.27 4.41 -4.78
CA PHE A 355 5.08 3.56 -4.67
C PHE A 355 3.84 4.30 -5.19
N ASN A 356 3.06 3.62 -6.03
CA ASN A 356 1.85 4.14 -6.64
C ASN A 356 0.63 3.34 -6.18
N GLU A 357 -0.26 3.96 -5.40
CA GLU A 357 -1.49 3.31 -4.94
C GLU A 357 -2.63 3.37 -5.98
N ASN A 358 -2.48 4.18 -7.03
CA ASN A 358 -3.53 4.44 -8.03
C ASN A 358 -3.62 3.33 -9.09
N GLY A 359 -4.82 3.07 -9.59
CA GLY A 359 -5.11 2.15 -10.70
C GLY A 359 -4.61 2.60 -12.09
N THR A 360 -3.83 3.68 -12.18
CA THR A 360 -3.18 4.17 -13.41
C THR A 360 -1.71 4.43 -13.17
N ALA A 361 -0.87 4.33 -14.21
CA ALA A 361 0.57 4.55 -14.08
C ALA A 361 0.90 6.03 -13.78
N GLN A 362 1.70 6.27 -12.74
CA GLN A 362 2.01 7.61 -12.25
C GLN A 362 3.49 7.97 -12.41
N HIS A 363 3.78 9.25 -12.64
CA HIS A 363 5.14 9.80 -12.48
C HIS A 363 5.39 10.10 -11.00
N ILE A 364 6.46 9.53 -10.44
CA ILE A 364 6.85 9.72 -9.04
C ILE A 364 8.34 10.07 -9.01
N SER A 365 8.69 11.14 -8.30
CA SER A 365 10.07 11.62 -8.21
C SER A 365 10.41 12.23 -6.85
N THR A 366 11.71 12.17 -6.52
CA THR A 366 12.33 12.77 -5.34
C THR A 366 13.81 13.08 -5.64
N THR A 367 14.58 13.48 -4.64
CA THR A 367 16.02 13.72 -4.77
C THR A 367 16.82 13.00 -3.69
N ALA A 368 18.09 12.71 -3.99
CA ALA A 368 19.05 12.17 -3.03
C ALA A 368 19.11 13.00 -1.73
N GLN A 369 19.03 14.34 -1.83
CA GLN A 369 19.00 15.22 -0.66
C GLN A 369 17.69 15.10 0.14
N ALA A 370 16.54 14.97 -0.52
CA ALA A 370 15.24 14.81 0.15
C ALA A 370 15.13 13.47 0.90
N VAL A 371 15.75 12.40 0.38
CA VAL A 371 15.89 11.11 1.10
C VAL A 371 17.05 11.09 2.11
N GLY A 372 17.70 12.24 2.35
CA GLY A 372 18.70 12.42 3.40
C GLY A 372 20.10 11.87 3.09
N LEU A 373 20.50 11.75 1.83
CA LEU A 373 21.89 11.48 1.44
C LEU A 373 22.75 12.76 1.49
N PRO A 374 24.07 12.65 1.81
CA PRO A 374 24.99 13.78 1.76
C PRO A 374 25.23 14.24 0.31
N GLY A 375 25.49 15.54 0.12
CA GLY A 375 25.74 16.14 -1.19
C GLY A 375 26.99 15.57 -1.87
N ALA A 376 26.79 14.75 -2.91
CA ALA A 376 27.85 14.07 -3.64
C ALA A 376 28.08 14.65 -5.06
N ARG A 377 29.18 14.22 -5.71
CA ARG A 377 29.42 14.55 -7.14
C ARG A 377 28.46 13.84 -8.09
N GLY A 378 27.88 12.72 -7.66
CA GLY A 378 26.92 11.84 -8.33
C GLY A 378 26.65 10.67 -7.40
N TYR A 379 25.64 9.85 -7.70
CA TYR A 379 25.22 8.72 -6.86
C TYR A 379 25.04 7.47 -7.72
N THR A 380 25.30 6.29 -7.15
CA THR A 380 24.85 5.02 -7.73
C THR A 380 23.39 4.82 -7.38
N LEU A 381 22.60 4.32 -8.33
CA LEU A 381 21.19 3.97 -8.18
C LEU A 381 21.04 2.52 -8.65
N ARG A 382 20.76 1.61 -7.72
CA ARG A 382 20.48 0.19 -7.97
C ARG A 382 18.97 0.00 -8.00
N ASP A 383 18.43 -0.57 -9.07
CA ASP A 383 17.06 -1.10 -9.11
C ASP A 383 17.09 -2.55 -8.61
N LEU A 384 16.38 -2.82 -7.50
CA LEU A 384 16.44 -4.09 -6.78
C LEU A 384 15.59 -5.20 -7.42
N TRP A 385 14.71 -4.84 -8.36
CA TRP A 385 13.89 -5.78 -9.12
C TRP A 385 14.43 -6.02 -10.54
N ARG A 386 15.09 -5.02 -11.13
CA ARG A 386 15.78 -5.16 -12.44
C ARG A 386 17.23 -5.62 -12.30
N HIS A 387 17.71 -5.83 -11.07
CA HIS A 387 19.09 -6.20 -10.73
C HIS A 387 20.14 -5.39 -11.51
N SER A 388 19.87 -4.10 -11.69
CA SER A 388 20.60 -3.21 -12.61
C SER A 388 21.05 -1.93 -11.90
N SER A 389 22.29 -1.51 -12.18
CA SER A 389 22.90 -0.33 -11.56
C SER A 389 23.10 0.80 -12.57
N TYR A 390 22.76 2.01 -12.15
CA TYR A 390 22.85 3.24 -12.93
C TYR A 390 23.56 4.34 -12.12
N ASN A 391 23.90 5.46 -12.75
CA ASN A 391 24.31 6.68 -12.06
C ASN A 391 23.24 7.76 -12.17
N THR A 392 23.09 8.59 -11.13
CA THR A 392 22.22 9.78 -11.13
C THR A 392 22.99 11.04 -10.71
N ALA A 393 22.60 12.18 -11.26
CA ALA A 393 23.04 13.50 -10.82
C ALA A 393 22.45 13.91 -9.45
N GLY A 394 21.38 13.24 -8.99
CA GLY A 394 20.70 13.50 -7.73
C GLY A 394 19.17 13.32 -7.79
N THR A 395 18.57 13.33 -8.98
CA THR A 395 17.15 13.02 -9.19
C THR A 395 16.91 11.51 -9.07
N ILE A 396 15.85 11.12 -8.37
CA ILE A 396 15.38 9.73 -8.25
C ILE A 396 13.94 9.75 -8.78
N SER A 397 13.68 9.10 -9.91
CA SER A 397 12.41 9.25 -10.64
C SER A 397 12.06 8.03 -11.46
N ALA A 398 10.76 7.71 -11.54
CA ALA A 398 10.23 6.73 -12.48
C ALA A 398 8.76 7.04 -12.85
N THR A 399 8.34 6.63 -14.06
CA THR A 399 6.95 6.24 -14.27
C THR A 399 6.73 4.86 -13.66
N VAL A 400 5.92 4.80 -12.62
CA VAL A 400 5.57 3.61 -11.85
C VAL A 400 4.22 3.07 -12.37
N PRO A 401 4.07 1.77 -12.67
CA PRO A 401 2.80 1.18 -13.11
C PRO A 401 1.65 1.38 -12.12
N ALA A 402 0.42 1.13 -12.57
CA ALA A 402 -0.74 1.00 -11.68
C ALA A 402 -0.44 0.00 -10.56
N HIS A 403 -0.76 0.36 -9.32
CA HIS A 403 -0.51 -0.45 -8.12
C HIS A 403 0.96 -0.91 -7.94
N GLY A 404 1.92 -0.23 -8.58
CA GLY A 404 3.32 -0.65 -8.66
C GLY A 404 4.25 0.02 -7.65
N THR A 405 5.41 -0.62 -7.44
CA THR A 405 6.57 -0.04 -6.73
C THR A 405 7.82 -0.13 -7.61
N VAL A 406 8.59 0.97 -7.65
CA VAL A 406 9.99 0.96 -8.07
C VAL A 406 10.85 1.12 -6.81
N LEU A 407 11.44 0.01 -6.35
CA LEU A 407 12.28 -0.04 -5.16
C LEU A 407 13.76 0.04 -5.56
N LEU A 408 14.45 1.04 -5.01
CA LEU A 408 15.81 1.43 -5.38
C LEU A 408 16.72 1.46 -4.15
N ARG A 409 18.02 1.21 -4.33
CA ARG A 409 19.07 1.56 -3.34
C ARG A 409 20.01 2.61 -3.92
N ILE A 410 20.20 3.72 -3.20
CA ILE A 410 20.99 4.87 -3.66
C ILE A 410 22.15 5.14 -2.71
N SER A 411 23.37 5.24 -3.25
CA SER A 411 24.62 5.40 -2.50
C SER A 411 25.49 6.55 -3.02
N ALA A 412 26.10 7.30 -2.09
CA ALA A 412 27.01 8.42 -2.35
C ALA A 412 28.48 7.95 -2.50
N ASP A 413 28.69 6.87 -3.26
CA ASP A 413 29.99 6.22 -3.43
C ASP A 413 30.90 6.90 -4.49
N ARG A 414 31.98 6.23 -4.89
CA ARG A 414 32.90 6.67 -5.97
C ARG A 414 32.79 5.83 -7.26
N ALA A 415 32.02 4.75 -7.24
CA ALA A 415 31.84 3.81 -8.35
C ALA A 415 30.76 4.25 -9.34
N TRP A 416 29.87 5.19 -8.99
CA TRP A 416 28.77 5.67 -9.85
C TRP A 416 29.20 5.94 -11.31
N ALA A 417 30.36 6.55 -11.54
CA ALA A 417 30.85 6.88 -12.89
C ALA A 417 31.14 5.64 -13.79
N THR A 418 31.18 4.44 -13.21
CA THR A 418 31.30 3.18 -13.95
C THR A 418 29.97 2.67 -14.51
N HIS A 419 28.84 3.11 -13.94
CA HIS A 419 27.49 2.67 -14.33
C HIS A 419 26.91 3.53 -15.46
N PRO A 420 26.00 2.98 -16.30
CA PRO A 420 25.25 3.76 -17.27
C PRO A 420 24.36 4.82 -16.60
N PRO A 421 24.00 5.91 -17.29
CA PRO A 421 23.11 6.93 -16.72
C PRO A 421 21.70 6.40 -16.44
N ALA A 422 21.07 6.91 -15.39
CA ALA A 422 19.68 6.65 -15.05
C ALA A 422 18.74 7.36 -16.04
N VAL A 423 18.37 6.66 -17.10
CA VAL A 423 17.37 7.13 -18.08
C VAL A 423 15.98 6.72 -17.63
N GLU A 424 15.06 7.69 -17.59
CA GLU A 424 13.63 7.51 -17.36
C GLU A 424 12.86 7.39 -18.68
N LEU A 425 11.76 6.63 -18.64
CA LEU A 425 10.75 6.51 -19.70
C LEU A 425 9.41 7.00 -19.18
N GLY A 426 8.59 7.60 -20.04
CA GLY A 426 7.18 7.91 -19.75
C GLY A 426 6.36 8.20 -21.01
N LEU A 427 5.03 8.24 -20.86
CA LEU A 427 4.10 8.83 -21.82
C LEU A 427 3.61 10.19 -21.32
N ASN A 428 3.18 11.06 -22.24
CA ASN A 428 2.64 12.37 -21.89
C ASN A 428 1.18 12.35 -21.38
N ARG A 429 0.41 11.31 -21.69
CA ARG A 429 -1.00 11.08 -21.30
C ARG A 429 -1.34 9.59 -21.36
N SER A 430 -2.40 9.17 -20.67
CA SER A 430 -3.04 7.86 -20.87
C SER A 430 -3.42 7.67 -22.34
N PRO A 431 -2.99 6.58 -23.00
CA PRO A 431 -3.26 6.38 -24.42
C PRO A 431 -4.64 5.74 -24.63
N LEU A 432 -5.56 6.53 -25.23
CA LEU A 432 -6.89 6.08 -25.69
C LEU A 432 -6.89 6.01 -27.22
N VAL A 433 -7.44 4.93 -27.80
CA VAL A 433 -7.44 4.70 -29.25
C VAL A 433 -8.78 4.11 -29.71
N GLU A 434 -9.40 4.68 -30.74
CA GLU A 434 -10.57 4.08 -31.40
C GLU A 434 -10.13 3.01 -32.41
N ALA A 435 -10.83 1.87 -32.47
CA ALA A 435 -10.49 0.75 -33.34
C ALA A 435 -10.56 1.14 -34.84
N GLY A 436 -9.43 1.06 -35.55
CA GLY A 436 -9.27 1.51 -36.93
C GLY A 436 -8.80 2.97 -37.10
N THR A 437 -8.91 3.81 -36.06
CA THR A 437 -8.51 5.23 -36.12
C THR A 437 -7.04 5.41 -35.70
N PRO A 438 -6.20 6.14 -36.45
CA PRO A 438 -4.83 6.45 -36.04
C PRO A 438 -4.77 7.47 -34.89
N ALA A 439 -4.43 7.02 -33.69
CA ALA A 439 -4.17 7.87 -32.53
C ALA A 439 -2.70 8.36 -32.51
N THR A 440 -2.45 9.48 -31.82
CA THR A 440 -1.11 10.05 -31.63
C THR A 440 -0.69 10.07 -30.17
N LEU A 441 0.38 9.35 -29.85
CA LEU A 441 0.98 9.28 -28.50
C LEU A 441 2.32 10.04 -28.49
N THR A 442 2.77 10.55 -27.33
CA THR A 442 4.13 11.09 -27.19
C THR A 442 4.87 10.44 -26.04
N SER A 443 5.92 9.68 -26.35
CA SER A 443 6.84 9.16 -25.33
C SER A 443 7.91 10.19 -25.01
N VAL A 444 8.26 10.33 -23.74
CA VAL A 444 9.36 11.15 -23.24
C VAL A 444 10.43 10.22 -22.68
N VAL A 445 11.69 10.48 -23.04
CA VAL A 445 12.86 9.75 -22.54
C VAL A 445 13.83 10.75 -21.94
N THR A 446 14.03 10.74 -20.62
CA THR A 446 14.80 11.78 -19.89
C THR A 446 16.05 11.19 -19.27
N ASP A 447 17.19 11.89 -19.38
CA ASP A 447 18.44 11.48 -18.73
C ASP A 447 18.60 12.16 -17.37
N TRP A 448 18.49 11.39 -16.27
CA TRP A 448 18.79 11.85 -14.91
C TRP A 448 20.22 11.51 -14.46
N GLY A 449 21.00 10.86 -15.32
CA GLY A 449 22.40 10.53 -15.09
C GLY A 449 23.29 11.76 -14.94
N ARG A 450 24.40 11.59 -14.21
CA ARG A 450 25.47 12.59 -14.13
C ARG A 450 26.40 12.55 -15.34
N THR A 451 26.48 11.40 -16.00
CA THR A 451 27.06 11.23 -17.33
C THR A 451 25.95 11.33 -18.38
N PRO A 452 26.17 11.89 -19.58
CA PRO A 452 25.16 11.92 -20.62
C PRO A 452 24.96 10.55 -21.30
N ALA A 453 23.72 10.21 -21.64
CA ALA A 453 23.38 9.06 -22.47
C ALA A 453 23.76 9.31 -23.95
N THR A 454 24.33 8.32 -24.61
CA THR A 454 24.79 8.41 -26.01
C THR A 454 24.12 7.35 -26.89
N ARG A 455 24.00 7.64 -28.19
CA ARG A 455 23.37 6.77 -29.20
C ARG A 455 21.97 6.27 -28.76
N VAL A 456 21.17 7.16 -28.19
CA VAL A 456 19.82 6.87 -27.71
C VAL A 456 18.92 6.52 -28.89
N SER A 457 18.23 5.38 -28.79
CA SER A 457 17.21 4.94 -29.74
C SER A 457 15.98 4.48 -28.96
N VAL A 458 14.81 4.95 -29.37
CA VAL A 458 13.52 4.67 -28.73
C VAL A 458 12.69 3.78 -29.67
N SER A 459 11.94 2.83 -29.12
CA SER A 459 11.00 1.99 -29.85
C SER A 459 9.74 1.78 -29.01
N LEU A 460 8.58 1.97 -29.63
CA LEU A 460 7.28 1.57 -29.10
C LEU A 460 6.80 0.34 -29.89
N THR A 461 6.35 -0.70 -29.20
CA THR A 461 5.70 -1.88 -29.78
C THR A 461 4.35 -2.11 -29.10
N GLY A 462 3.43 -2.79 -29.78
CA GLY A 462 2.11 -3.17 -29.25
C GLY A 462 1.75 -4.61 -29.64
N PRO A 463 0.47 -5.00 -29.51
CA PRO A 463 0.02 -6.35 -29.85
C PRO A 463 0.16 -6.68 -31.34
N ASP A 464 0.15 -7.97 -31.68
CA ASP A 464 0.25 -8.40 -33.07
C ASP A 464 -0.86 -7.82 -33.97
N GLY A 465 -0.49 -7.45 -35.19
CA GLY A 465 -1.38 -6.79 -36.16
C GLY A 465 -1.56 -5.28 -35.96
N TRP A 466 -1.12 -4.69 -34.84
CA TRP A 466 -1.23 -3.24 -34.61
C TRP A 466 -0.20 -2.43 -35.41
N ALA A 467 -0.63 -1.30 -35.98
CA ALA A 467 0.26 -0.41 -36.72
C ALA A 467 0.86 0.66 -35.79
N VAL A 468 2.08 0.42 -35.29
CA VAL A 468 2.85 1.39 -34.49
C VAL A 468 3.97 1.99 -35.34
N ARG A 469 4.03 3.32 -35.47
CA ARG A 469 5.04 4.04 -36.28
C ARG A 469 5.54 5.32 -35.61
N ALA A 470 6.83 5.62 -35.74
CA ALA A 470 7.40 6.88 -35.26
C ALA A 470 7.01 8.06 -36.19
N ALA A 471 6.32 9.05 -35.66
CA ALA A 471 5.89 10.29 -36.33
C ALA A 471 6.82 11.49 -36.04
N SER A 472 7.84 11.30 -35.20
CA SER A 472 9.03 12.17 -35.12
C SER A 472 10.29 11.31 -34.90
N ARG A 473 11.47 11.92 -34.99
CA ARG A 473 12.76 11.21 -34.90
C ARG A 473 12.90 10.46 -33.56
N PRO A 474 12.99 9.11 -33.55
CA PRO A 474 13.07 8.31 -32.33
C PRO A 474 14.52 8.14 -31.82
N THR A 475 15.45 9.03 -32.18
CA THR A 475 16.89 8.88 -31.90
C THR A 475 17.60 10.18 -31.55
N ALA A 476 18.56 10.11 -30.62
CA ALA A 476 19.48 11.19 -30.29
C ALA A 476 20.93 10.66 -30.23
N ALA A 477 21.87 11.39 -30.84
CA ALA A 477 23.30 11.02 -30.77
C ALA A 477 23.87 11.17 -29.35
N LEU A 478 23.39 12.20 -28.64
CA LEU A 478 23.71 12.57 -27.27
C LEU A 478 22.43 13.10 -26.61
N LEU A 479 22.14 12.67 -25.39
CA LEU A 479 21.11 13.22 -24.52
C LEU A 479 21.80 13.68 -23.22
N PRO A 480 21.88 14.99 -22.94
CA PRO A 480 22.51 15.48 -21.72
C PRO A 480 21.64 15.31 -20.47
N THR A 481 22.28 15.25 -19.30
CA THR A 481 21.67 15.39 -17.97
C THR A 481 20.55 16.44 -17.94
N GLY A 482 19.38 16.08 -17.43
CA GLY A 482 18.21 16.95 -17.30
C GLY A 482 17.57 17.35 -18.64
N ARG A 483 17.85 16.63 -19.73
CA ARG A 483 17.21 16.81 -21.05
C ARG A 483 16.44 15.57 -21.46
N SER A 484 15.45 15.79 -22.31
CA SER A 484 14.52 14.75 -22.76
C SER A 484 14.47 14.65 -24.29
N LEU A 485 14.34 13.42 -24.79
CA LEU A 485 13.99 13.11 -26.17
C LEU A 485 12.49 12.80 -26.23
N SER A 486 11.70 13.69 -26.83
CA SER A 486 10.28 13.48 -27.08
C SER A 486 10.07 12.85 -28.46
N THR A 487 9.40 11.70 -28.50
CA THR A 487 9.06 10.99 -29.75
C THR A 487 7.54 10.88 -29.88
N ARG A 488 6.99 11.41 -30.97
CA ARG A 488 5.59 11.20 -31.33
C ARG A 488 5.45 9.86 -32.05
N TRP A 489 4.40 9.12 -31.73
CA TRP A 489 4.04 7.84 -32.32
C TRP A 489 2.63 7.91 -32.89
N THR A 490 2.42 7.33 -34.06
CA THR A 490 1.09 6.98 -34.55
C THR A 490 0.83 5.53 -34.19
N VAL A 491 -0.31 5.26 -33.56
CA VAL A 491 -0.77 3.92 -33.17
C VAL A 491 -2.17 3.72 -33.73
N THR A 492 -2.36 2.64 -34.50
CA THR A 492 -3.69 2.22 -34.99
C THR A 492 -3.95 0.79 -34.54
N ALA A 493 -4.96 0.61 -33.69
CA ALA A 493 -5.55 -0.70 -33.42
C ALA A 493 -6.31 -1.18 -34.68
N PRO A 494 -6.30 -2.47 -35.03
CA PRO A 494 -7.12 -2.99 -36.13
C PRO A 494 -8.60 -2.61 -36.02
N GLN A 495 -9.29 -2.47 -37.15
CA GLN A 495 -10.74 -2.28 -37.16
C GLN A 495 -11.41 -3.52 -36.56
N GLY A 496 -12.35 -3.31 -35.62
CA GLY A 496 -13.01 -4.40 -34.90
C GLY A 496 -12.19 -4.99 -33.74
N THR A 497 -11.06 -4.38 -33.35
CA THR A 497 -10.46 -4.67 -32.03
C THR A 497 -11.48 -4.36 -30.92
N PRO A 498 -11.76 -5.29 -29.99
CA PRO A 498 -12.66 -5.06 -28.86
C PRO A 498 -12.27 -3.84 -28.00
N THR A 499 -13.24 -3.28 -27.28
CA THR A 499 -12.95 -2.33 -26.20
C THR A 499 -12.26 -3.03 -25.03
N GLY A 500 -11.28 -2.37 -24.42
CA GLY A 500 -10.53 -2.92 -23.30
C GLY A 500 -9.06 -2.48 -23.27
N SER A 501 -8.30 -3.05 -22.35
CA SER A 501 -6.89 -2.74 -22.12
C SER A 501 -5.95 -3.61 -22.95
N TYR A 502 -4.96 -2.99 -23.59
CA TYR A 502 -3.97 -3.62 -24.44
C TYR A 502 -2.55 -3.15 -24.09
N ASP A 503 -1.59 -4.07 -24.07
CA ASP A 503 -0.22 -3.74 -23.70
C ASP A 503 0.58 -3.15 -24.85
N LEU A 504 1.14 -1.97 -24.60
CA LEU A 504 2.29 -1.42 -25.31
C LEU A 504 3.57 -1.63 -24.49
N THR A 505 4.71 -1.71 -25.18
CA THR A 505 6.03 -1.68 -24.57
C THR A 505 6.83 -0.53 -25.14
N LEU A 506 7.16 0.45 -24.30
CA LEU A 506 8.12 1.49 -24.61
C LEU A 506 9.51 1.04 -24.16
N ARG A 507 10.50 1.17 -25.06
CA ARG A 507 11.89 0.79 -24.80
C ARG A 507 12.83 1.89 -25.27
N ALA A 508 13.84 2.21 -24.46
CA ALA A 508 14.99 3.03 -24.87
C ALA A 508 16.28 2.25 -24.72
N SER A 509 17.10 2.23 -25.77
CA SER A 509 18.42 1.62 -25.80
C SER A 509 19.47 2.72 -25.99
N TYR A 510 20.52 2.73 -25.18
CA TYR A 510 21.54 3.79 -25.15
C TYR A 510 22.89 3.26 -24.65
N ARG A 511 23.89 4.15 -24.55
CA ARG A 511 25.20 3.84 -23.99
C ARG A 511 25.71 4.91 -23.03
N SER A 512 26.48 4.50 -22.03
CA SER A 512 27.33 5.42 -21.25
C SER A 512 28.44 6.03 -22.11
N PRO A 513 29.13 7.09 -21.65
CA PRO A 513 30.36 7.58 -22.28
C PRO A 513 31.49 6.54 -22.29
N THR A 514 31.49 5.60 -21.33
CA THR A 514 32.40 4.44 -21.29
C THR A 514 32.02 3.33 -22.28
N GLY A 515 30.95 3.51 -23.06
CA GLY A 515 30.54 2.60 -24.13
C GLY A 515 29.68 1.41 -23.69
N LEU A 516 29.46 1.21 -22.38
CA LEU A 516 28.54 0.19 -21.85
C LEU A 516 27.15 0.40 -22.44
N ARG A 517 26.47 -0.70 -22.82
CA ARG A 517 25.09 -0.65 -23.30
C ARG A 517 24.15 -0.70 -22.11
N ALA A 518 23.07 0.06 -22.19
CA ALA A 518 21.94 -0.04 -21.27
C ALA A 518 20.63 0.05 -22.03
N THR A 519 19.62 -0.62 -21.48
CA THR A 519 18.27 -0.66 -22.02
C THR A 519 17.31 -0.37 -20.87
N GLN A 520 16.33 0.48 -21.12
CA GLN A 520 15.18 0.66 -20.24
C GLN A 520 13.91 0.18 -20.94
N VAL A 521 13.00 -0.37 -20.14
CA VAL A 521 11.69 -0.85 -20.58
C VAL A 521 10.63 -0.30 -19.64
N LEU A 522 9.51 0.14 -20.21
CA LEU A 522 8.30 0.54 -19.53
C LEU A 522 7.12 -0.14 -20.23
N PRO A 523 6.48 -1.14 -19.59
CA PRO A 523 5.15 -1.60 -19.95
C PRO A 523 4.16 -0.44 -19.81
N LEU A 524 3.20 -0.36 -20.71
CA LEU A 524 2.22 0.73 -20.82
C LEU A 524 0.88 0.14 -21.25
N THR A 525 -0.18 0.39 -20.48
CA THR A 525 -1.53 -0.03 -20.87
C THR A 525 -2.18 1.04 -21.75
N LEU A 526 -2.90 0.59 -22.78
CA LEU A 526 -3.62 1.42 -23.74
C LEU A 526 -5.06 0.92 -23.86
N SER A 527 -6.02 1.83 -23.70
CA SER A 527 -7.44 1.49 -23.78
C SER A 527 -7.92 1.65 -25.21
N VAL A 528 -8.43 0.57 -25.81
CA VAL A 528 -9.26 0.66 -27.01
C VAL A 528 -10.65 1.08 -26.58
N VAL A 529 -11.13 2.16 -27.20
CA VAL A 529 -12.36 2.86 -26.84
C VAL A 529 -13.31 2.95 -28.02
N VAL A 530 -14.58 3.16 -27.72
CA VAL A 530 -15.63 3.45 -28.68
C VAL A 530 -16.38 4.69 -28.16
N PRO A 531 -16.61 5.73 -28.98
CA PRO A 531 -17.38 6.89 -28.55
C PRO A 531 -18.83 6.47 -28.24
N PRO A 532 -19.53 7.14 -27.30
CA PRO A 532 -20.91 6.82 -26.99
C PRO A 532 -21.84 6.95 -28.21
N PRO A 533 -22.96 6.22 -28.27
CA PRO A 533 -23.98 6.43 -29.29
C PRO A 533 -24.52 7.86 -29.25
N SER A 534 -24.77 8.44 -30.42
CA SER A 534 -25.39 9.76 -30.53
C SER A 534 -26.81 9.78 -29.96
N GLY A 535 -27.21 10.89 -29.33
CA GLY A 535 -28.38 10.97 -28.48
C GLY A 535 -28.03 10.84 -27.00
N THR A 536 -29.01 10.52 -26.15
CA THR A 536 -28.78 10.38 -24.71
C THR A 536 -28.68 8.91 -24.29
N SER A 537 -27.59 8.58 -23.59
CA SER A 537 -27.25 7.24 -23.13
C SER A 537 -27.17 7.20 -21.60
N GLY A 538 -27.68 6.14 -20.97
CA GLY A 538 -27.53 5.90 -19.53
C GLY A 538 -26.10 5.47 -19.19
N LEU A 539 -25.48 6.11 -18.20
CA LEU A 539 -24.07 5.86 -17.84
C LEU A 539 -23.89 4.45 -17.23
N GLY A 540 -24.89 3.93 -16.50
CA GLY A 540 -24.95 2.54 -16.04
C GLY A 540 -24.96 1.48 -17.16
N ASP A 541 -25.30 1.89 -18.40
CA ASP A 541 -25.34 1.01 -19.58
C ASP A 541 -24.14 1.20 -20.53
N LEU A 542 -23.30 2.22 -20.30
CA LEU A 542 -22.11 2.51 -21.10
C LEU A 542 -20.84 1.82 -20.57
N PRO A 543 -19.86 1.49 -21.43
CA PRO A 543 -18.54 1.08 -20.98
C PRO A 543 -17.80 2.27 -20.35
N TRP A 544 -17.24 2.07 -19.15
CA TRP A 544 -16.30 3.00 -18.53
C TRP A 544 -14.86 2.66 -18.91
N LEU A 545 -13.97 3.65 -18.83
CA LEU A 545 -12.51 3.51 -18.96
C LEU A 545 -11.90 2.89 -17.70
N SER A 546 -12.36 3.33 -16.54
CA SER A 546 -11.89 2.92 -15.22
C SER A 546 -13.01 3.13 -14.20
N ALA A 547 -12.98 2.35 -13.12
CA ALA A 547 -13.84 2.52 -11.96
C ALA A 547 -13.03 2.18 -10.69
N THR A 548 -13.10 3.03 -9.67
CA THR A 548 -12.53 2.81 -8.33
C THR A 548 -13.57 3.18 -7.28
N ASN A 549 -13.51 2.54 -6.12
CA ASN A 549 -14.55 2.59 -5.09
C ASN A 549 -13.93 2.40 -3.70
N GLY A 550 -14.63 2.81 -2.62
CA GLY A 550 -14.21 2.54 -1.24
C GLY A 550 -14.33 1.06 -0.85
N TYR A 551 -15.55 0.53 -0.88
CA TYR A 551 -15.87 -0.88 -0.64
C TYR A 551 -16.67 -1.45 -1.83
N GLY A 552 -16.46 -2.74 -2.13
CA GLY A 552 -17.08 -3.41 -3.27
C GLY A 552 -16.73 -2.80 -4.65
N PRO A 553 -17.30 -3.36 -5.73
CA PRO A 553 -17.22 -2.78 -7.06
C PRO A 553 -18.19 -1.59 -7.23
N VAL A 554 -18.01 -0.84 -8.33
CA VAL A 554 -19.02 0.12 -8.81
C VAL A 554 -20.17 -0.65 -9.48
N GLU A 555 -21.39 -0.40 -9.03
CA GLU A 555 -22.58 -1.13 -9.44
C GLU A 555 -23.36 -0.48 -10.58
N ARG A 556 -24.10 -1.29 -11.34
CA ARG A 556 -24.74 -0.87 -12.60
C ARG A 556 -26.26 -0.96 -12.52
N ASN A 557 -26.90 0.20 -12.37
CA ASN A 557 -28.35 0.35 -12.21
C ASN A 557 -28.90 -0.24 -10.89
N THR A 558 -28.02 -0.47 -9.92
CA THR A 558 -28.24 -0.89 -8.53
C THR A 558 -27.36 -0.05 -7.60
N SER A 559 -27.72 0.04 -6.32
CA SER A 559 -26.87 0.59 -5.25
C SER A 559 -25.59 -0.24 -5.09
N ASN A 560 -24.67 0.17 -4.22
CA ASN A 560 -23.49 -0.65 -3.88
C ASN A 560 -23.88 -1.76 -2.87
N GLY A 561 -23.33 -2.97 -2.98
CA GLY A 561 -23.54 -4.05 -1.99
C GLY A 561 -22.29 -4.48 -1.21
N GLU A 562 -21.22 -3.67 -1.23
CA GLU A 562 -19.91 -3.87 -0.58
C GLU A 562 -19.09 -5.10 -1.02
N SER A 563 -19.68 -6.14 -1.63
CA SER A 563 -19.06 -7.48 -1.66
C SER A 563 -18.66 -7.98 -3.04
N ALA A 564 -19.60 -8.09 -3.99
CA ALA A 564 -19.42 -8.78 -5.26
C ALA A 564 -20.37 -8.30 -6.36
N ALA A 565 -19.84 -8.13 -7.58
CA ALA A 565 -20.54 -7.49 -8.70
C ALA A 565 -21.98 -7.99 -8.93
N GLY A 566 -22.97 -7.13 -8.74
CA GLY A 566 -24.40 -7.40 -8.86
C GLY A 566 -25.10 -7.85 -7.57
N ASP A 567 -24.54 -7.58 -6.39
CA ASP A 567 -25.18 -7.80 -5.08
C ASP A 567 -26.09 -6.65 -4.60
N GLY A 568 -25.87 -5.45 -5.13
CA GLY A 568 -26.57 -4.22 -4.79
C GLY A 568 -28.09 -4.24 -4.97
N HIS A 569 -28.76 -3.29 -4.33
CA HIS A 569 -30.22 -3.17 -4.26
C HIS A 569 -30.75 -2.17 -5.32
N PRO A 570 -32.07 -2.02 -5.53
CA PRO A 570 -32.58 -0.95 -6.39
C PRO A 570 -32.19 0.42 -5.83
N ILE A 571 -31.58 1.28 -6.66
CA ILE A 571 -31.14 2.64 -6.29
C ILE A 571 -32.29 3.42 -5.63
N THR A 572 -32.10 3.91 -4.41
CA THR A 572 -33.13 4.58 -3.61
C THR A 572 -32.60 5.82 -2.89
N ILE A 573 -33.11 7.00 -3.24
CA ILE A 573 -32.73 8.26 -2.58
C ILE A 573 -33.98 8.97 -2.06
N GLY A 574 -34.06 9.15 -0.74
CA GLY A 574 -35.15 9.90 -0.10
C GLY A 574 -36.53 9.27 -0.30
N GLY A 575 -36.59 7.94 -0.39
CA GLY A 575 -37.79 7.15 -0.71
C GLY A 575 -38.16 7.11 -2.19
N THR A 576 -37.33 7.65 -3.09
CA THR A 576 -37.55 7.60 -4.55
C THR A 576 -36.72 6.48 -5.16
N VAL A 577 -37.40 5.48 -5.76
CA VAL A 577 -36.74 4.35 -6.44
C VAL A 577 -36.38 4.72 -7.87
N TYR A 578 -35.14 4.45 -8.28
CA TYR A 578 -34.62 4.70 -9.62
C TYR A 578 -34.25 3.41 -10.34
N ALA A 579 -34.64 3.29 -11.61
CA ALA A 579 -34.43 2.07 -12.42
C ALA A 579 -33.10 2.05 -13.18
N LYS A 580 -32.31 3.14 -13.11
CA LYS A 580 -31.05 3.36 -13.85
C LYS A 580 -30.12 4.27 -13.06
N GLY A 581 -28.82 4.03 -13.16
CA GLY A 581 -27.79 4.81 -12.48
C GLY A 581 -26.50 4.03 -12.22
N LEU A 582 -25.70 4.51 -11.27
CA LEU A 582 -24.53 3.81 -10.71
C LEU A 582 -24.56 3.92 -9.19
N GLY A 583 -24.50 2.79 -8.50
CA GLY A 583 -24.23 2.72 -7.06
C GLY A 583 -22.73 2.68 -6.81
N VAL A 584 -22.23 3.57 -5.95
CA VAL A 584 -20.81 3.66 -5.60
C VAL A 584 -20.63 3.79 -4.09
N HIS A 585 -19.41 3.59 -3.60
CA HIS A 585 -19.05 3.79 -2.20
C HIS A 585 -17.91 4.81 -2.14
N ALA A 586 -18.03 5.86 -1.33
CA ALA A 586 -16.98 6.87 -1.25
C ALA A 586 -15.65 6.28 -0.68
N SER A 587 -14.48 6.78 -1.05
CA SER A 587 -14.25 7.67 -2.19
C SER A 587 -14.19 6.86 -3.49
N SER A 588 -14.89 7.33 -4.52
CA SER A 588 -15.01 6.63 -5.82
C SER A 588 -14.68 7.54 -7.00
N GLU A 589 -14.22 6.94 -8.10
CA GLU A 589 -14.01 7.62 -9.39
C GLU A 589 -14.47 6.69 -10.51
N VAL A 590 -15.27 7.19 -11.47
CA VAL A 590 -15.70 6.45 -12.67
C VAL A 590 -15.45 7.30 -13.90
N GLU A 591 -14.58 6.84 -14.80
CA GLU A 591 -14.20 7.57 -16.01
C GLU A 591 -14.94 7.05 -17.25
N TYR A 592 -15.46 7.94 -18.08
CA TYR A 592 -16.14 7.63 -19.34
C TYR A 592 -15.44 8.33 -20.51
N TYR A 593 -15.27 7.61 -21.61
CA TYR A 593 -14.86 8.19 -22.88
C TYR A 593 -16.04 8.87 -23.57
N THR A 594 -15.88 10.13 -23.97
CA THR A 594 -16.92 10.92 -24.65
C THR A 594 -16.61 11.18 -26.12
N GLY A 595 -15.44 10.79 -26.62
CA GLY A 595 -15.01 11.01 -28.01
C GLY A 595 -14.94 12.47 -28.47
N LYS A 596 -15.12 13.43 -27.55
CA LYS A 596 -15.43 14.85 -27.84
C LYS A 596 -16.75 15.11 -28.58
N ALA A 597 -17.60 14.10 -28.66
CA ALA A 597 -18.93 14.18 -29.28
C ALA A 597 -20.02 14.64 -28.29
N CYS A 598 -19.82 14.37 -26.99
CA CYS A 598 -20.83 14.65 -25.96
C CYS A 598 -20.80 16.10 -25.45
N GLU A 599 -21.97 16.64 -25.15
CA GLU A 599 -22.20 18.02 -24.72
C GLU A 599 -22.50 18.15 -23.22
N LYS A 600 -23.19 17.16 -22.63
CA LYS A 600 -23.78 17.29 -21.29
C LYS A 600 -23.80 15.97 -20.51
N VAL A 601 -23.58 16.04 -19.20
CA VAL A 601 -23.90 14.98 -18.23
C VAL A 601 -24.96 15.46 -17.23
N THR A 602 -25.90 14.58 -16.87
CA THR A 602 -26.97 14.84 -15.89
C THR A 602 -27.18 13.62 -15.00
N ALA A 603 -27.37 13.82 -13.70
CA ALA A 603 -27.79 12.78 -12.75
C ALA A 603 -28.60 13.41 -11.61
N ASP A 604 -29.45 12.62 -10.95
CA ASP A 604 -29.99 12.93 -9.62
C ASP A 604 -29.10 12.22 -8.60
N VAL A 605 -28.53 12.92 -7.61
CA VAL A 605 -27.50 12.33 -6.73
C VAL A 605 -27.80 12.49 -5.25
N GLY A 606 -27.35 11.52 -4.44
CA GLY A 606 -27.59 11.46 -2.99
C GLY A 606 -26.99 10.20 -2.35
N VAL A 607 -27.18 10.05 -1.05
CA VAL A 607 -26.82 8.82 -0.30
C VAL A 607 -27.98 7.82 -0.41
N ASP A 608 -27.71 6.53 -0.62
CA ASP A 608 -28.80 5.53 -0.71
C ASP A 608 -29.50 5.35 0.65
N ASP A 609 -30.81 5.14 0.62
CA ASP A 609 -31.67 4.92 1.79
C ASP A 609 -31.26 3.68 2.62
N GLU A 610 -30.56 2.70 2.04
CA GLU A 610 -30.09 1.47 2.72
C GLU A 610 -29.06 1.73 3.83
N LYS A 611 -28.35 2.86 3.79
CA LYS A 611 -27.33 3.25 4.78
C LYS A 611 -27.83 4.19 5.89
N GLY A 612 -29.14 4.22 6.10
CA GLY A 612 -29.75 4.73 7.33
C GLY A 612 -29.65 6.25 7.49
N ALA A 613 -28.66 6.73 8.24
CA ALA A 613 -28.55 8.16 8.61
C ALA A 613 -27.10 8.66 8.82
N ASN A 614 -26.10 7.87 8.45
CA ASN A 614 -24.70 8.13 8.79
C ASN A 614 -23.83 8.57 7.61
N GLY A 615 -24.20 8.26 6.36
CA GLY A 615 -23.35 8.55 5.20
C GLY A 615 -23.29 10.04 4.91
N THR A 616 -22.08 10.57 4.65
CA THR A 616 -21.86 11.97 4.30
C THR A 616 -20.91 12.07 3.11
N VAL A 617 -21.43 12.51 1.96
CA VAL A 617 -20.69 12.44 0.67
C VAL A 617 -20.83 13.70 -0.16
N ALA A 618 -19.81 14.04 -0.95
CA ALA A 618 -19.90 15.08 -1.96
C ALA A 618 -19.68 14.52 -3.37
N PHE A 619 -20.58 14.86 -4.29
CA PHE A 619 -20.50 14.49 -5.70
C PHE A 619 -19.77 15.55 -6.50
N GLU A 620 -18.94 15.14 -7.46
CA GLU A 620 -18.23 16.01 -8.39
C GLU A 620 -18.20 15.44 -9.81
N ILE A 621 -18.38 16.30 -10.82
CA ILE A 621 -18.14 15.95 -12.22
C ILE A 621 -16.90 16.70 -12.70
N TRP A 622 -15.96 15.95 -13.28
CA TRP A 622 -14.70 16.45 -13.83
C TRP A 622 -14.63 16.19 -15.34
N ALA A 623 -14.09 17.14 -16.10
CA ALA A 623 -13.95 17.10 -17.56
C ALA A 623 -12.49 17.37 -17.95
N ASP A 624 -11.81 16.41 -18.60
CA ASP A 624 -10.38 16.46 -18.98
C ASP A 624 -9.45 16.94 -17.83
N GLY A 625 -9.79 16.58 -16.58
CA GLY A 625 -9.05 16.97 -15.36
C GLY A 625 -9.46 18.31 -14.74
N THR A 626 -10.53 18.96 -15.19
CA THR A 626 -11.09 20.19 -14.61
C THR A 626 -12.45 19.92 -13.97
N LYS A 627 -12.66 20.29 -12.70
CA LYS A 627 -13.99 20.18 -12.07
C LYS A 627 -14.98 21.15 -12.71
N VAL A 628 -16.11 20.61 -13.19
CA VAL A 628 -17.16 21.37 -13.89
C VAL A 628 -18.49 21.43 -13.12
N ALA A 629 -18.75 20.49 -12.21
CA ALA A 629 -19.90 20.55 -11.30
C ALA A 629 -19.59 19.88 -9.94
N SER A 630 -20.29 20.26 -8.88
CA SER A 630 -20.28 19.57 -7.57
C SER A 630 -21.51 19.95 -6.73
N THR A 631 -21.89 19.10 -5.78
CA THR A 631 -23.02 19.31 -4.87
C THR A 631 -22.68 20.01 -3.55
N GLY A 632 -21.44 19.86 -3.07
CA GLY A 632 -21.17 19.94 -1.62
C GLY A 632 -21.62 18.66 -0.89
N VAL A 633 -21.49 18.63 0.44
CA VAL A 633 -21.82 17.43 1.24
C VAL A 633 -23.33 17.22 1.34
N LEU A 634 -23.77 16.02 0.99
CA LEU A 634 -25.12 15.48 1.12
C LEU A 634 -25.14 14.38 2.18
N THR A 635 -26.31 14.08 2.74
CA THR A 635 -26.52 12.97 3.70
C THR A 635 -27.86 12.26 3.42
N ASN A 636 -28.12 11.09 4.03
CA ASN A 636 -29.40 10.36 3.86
C ASN A 636 -30.65 11.20 4.24
N ALA A 637 -30.48 12.29 4.99
CA ALA A 637 -31.57 13.20 5.36
C ALA A 637 -31.95 14.22 4.26
N MET A 638 -31.23 14.25 3.14
CA MET A 638 -31.48 15.15 2.01
C MET A 638 -32.16 14.41 0.86
N PRO A 639 -33.13 15.02 0.15
CA PRO A 639 -33.66 14.46 -1.09
C PRO A 639 -32.60 14.52 -2.20
N ALA A 640 -32.76 13.68 -3.23
CA ALA A 640 -31.88 13.66 -4.38
C ALA A 640 -31.69 15.05 -5.01
N GLN A 641 -30.44 15.44 -5.23
CA GLN A 641 -30.07 16.72 -5.83
C GLN A 641 -29.72 16.51 -7.31
N SER A 642 -30.46 17.14 -8.22
CA SER A 642 -30.11 17.10 -9.65
C SER A 642 -28.79 17.84 -9.91
N LEU A 643 -27.79 17.12 -10.40
CA LEU A 643 -26.48 17.60 -10.80
C LEU A 643 -26.37 17.62 -12.33
N THR A 644 -25.73 18.64 -12.90
CA THR A 644 -25.57 18.79 -14.35
C THR A 644 -24.24 19.46 -14.67
N ALA A 645 -23.56 18.98 -15.71
CA ALA A 645 -22.31 19.54 -16.22
C ALA A 645 -22.36 19.70 -17.75
N ASP A 646 -21.82 20.81 -18.24
CA ASP A 646 -21.36 20.96 -19.62
C ASP A 646 -20.02 20.22 -19.75
N VAL A 647 -19.92 19.36 -20.77
CA VAL A 647 -18.72 18.57 -21.09
C VAL A 647 -18.32 18.71 -22.56
N THR A 648 -18.82 19.74 -23.25
CA THR A 648 -18.63 19.96 -24.69
C THR A 648 -17.15 19.93 -25.11
N GLY A 649 -16.80 19.03 -26.03
CA GLY A 649 -15.43 18.90 -26.57
C GLY A 649 -14.41 18.21 -25.66
N THR A 650 -14.84 17.73 -24.49
CA THR A 650 -14.05 16.95 -23.51
C THR A 650 -13.76 15.55 -24.05
N GLN A 651 -12.58 14.98 -23.77
CA GLN A 651 -12.22 13.61 -24.17
C GLN A 651 -12.61 12.55 -23.13
N VAL A 652 -12.47 12.87 -21.84
CA VAL A 652 -12.83 12.02 -20.70
C VAL A 652 -13.63 12.81 -19.67
N VAL A 653 -14.80 12.28 -19.31
CA VAL A 653 -15.59 12.77 -18.17
C VAL A 653 -15.43 11.81 -17.01
N ARG A 654 -15.26 12.33 -15.80
CA ARG A 654 -15.09 11.53 -14.60
C ARG A 654 -16.11 11.95 -13.54
N LEU A 655 -16.87 10.96 -13.09
CA LEU A 655 -17.75 11.04 -11.94
C LEU A 655 -16.91 10.75 -10.69
N VAL A 656 -17.01 11.57 -9.65
CA VAL A 656 -16.25 11.40 -8.41
C VAL A 656 -17.18 11.56 -7.22
N VAL A 657 -17.06 10.67 -6.23
CA VAL A 657 -17.67 10.85 -4.90
C VAL A 657 -16.57 10.90 -3.86
N THR A 658 -16.62 11.88 -2.96
CA THR A 658 -15.68 12.01 -1.84
C THR A 658 -16.40 11.88 -0.51
N ASP A 659 -15.67 11.37 0.49
CA ASP A 659 -15.91 11.54 1.93
C ASP A 659 -16.31 13.01 2.24
N GLY A 660 -17.33 13.19 3.07
CA GLY A 660 -17.79 14.50 3.55
C GLY A 660 -16.95 15.09 4.68
N GLY A 661 -16.11 14.28 5.34
CA GLY A 661 -15.07 14.71 6.27
C GLY A 661 -15.05 13.97 7.62
N ASP A 662 -15.95 13.01 7.83
CA ASP A 662 -16.01 12.14 9.01
C ASP A 662 -15.48 10.72 8.77
N GLY A 663 -15.16 10.36 7.52
CA GLY A 663 -14.65 9.05 7.13
C GLY A 663 -15.74 8.20 6.48
N ILE A 664 -15.31 7.29 5.59
CA ILE A 664 -16.20 6.69 4.58
C ILE A 664 -17.27 5.71 5.09
N ASP A 665 -17.37 5.44 6.38
CA ASP A 665 -18.23 4.39 6.93
C ASP A 665 -19.72 4.70 6.67
N SER A 666 -20.38 3.90 5.84
CA SER A 666 -21.78 4.04 5.35
C SER A 666 -21.99 4.95 4.13
N ASP A 667 -20.93 5.35 3.43
CA ASP A 667 -21.01 6.24 2.25
C ASP A 667 -21.47 5.55 0.95
N HIS A 668 -22.62 4.87 0.97
CA HIS A 668 -23.28 4.41 -0.26
C HIS A 668 -23.92 5.58 -0.98
N ALA A 669 -23.44 5.85 -2.19
CA ALA A 669 -23.72 7.07 -2.92
C ALA A 669 -24.18 6.73 -4.34
N ASP A 670 -25.25 7.39 -4.79
CA ASP A 670 -25.90 7.08 -6.04
C ASP A 670 -25.74 8.18 -7.09
N TRP A 671 -25.39 7.74 -8.30
CA TRP A 671 -25.59 8.50 -9.53
C TRP A 671 -26.89 8.05 -10.19
N ALA A 672 -28.03 8.36 -9.57
CA ALA A 672 -29.34 7.97 -10.05
C ALA A 672 -29.72 8.72 -11.35
N ASN A 673 -30.48 8.05 -12.22
CA ASN A 673 -30.82 8.53 -13.58
C ASN A 673 -29.60 8.96 -14.44
N ALA A 674 -28.36 8.61 -14.06
CA ALA A 674 -27.16 9.19 -14.67
C ALA A 674 -27.07 8.95 -16.18
N GLN A 675 -26.95 10.05 -16.92
CA GLN A 675 -27.03 10.11 -18.37
C GLN A 675 -25.96 11.04 -18.96
N VAL A 676 -25.53 10.72 -20.17
CA VAL A 676 -24.70 11.58 -21.03
C VAL A 676 -25.42 11.83 -22.36
N SER A 677 -25.41 13.07 -22.84
CA SER A 677 -25.97 13.48 -24.14
C SER A 677 -24.85 13.76 -25.14
N CYS A 678 -24.93 13.11 -26.30
CA CYS A 678 -24.05 13.20 -27.47
C CYS A 678 -24.92 13.14 -28.76
#